data_AF-A0A370SR81-F1
#
_entry.id   AF-A0A370SR81-F1
#
_cell.length_a   1.000
_cell.length_b   1.000
_cell.length_c   1.000
_cell.angle_alpha   90.00
_cell.angle_beta   90.00
_cell.angle_gamma   90.00
#
_symmetry.space_group_name_H-M   'P 1'
#
loop_
_entity.id
_entity.type
_entity.pdbx_description
1 polymer ?
#
loop_
_entity_poly.entity_id
_entity_poly.type
_entity_poly.pdbx_seq_one_letter_code
_entity_poly.pdbx_strand_id
1 'polypeptide(L)'
;MQLPPELDFLAPFLVEASEAYRYASWLLNDFDAEVWEYSFGYKKPKNLDWRVQLGDGSLLTDAKNRNLLLGFKYYLTSCTRDDSGYLQETNEVQGQQLQRFCHACHILDYLLINGKRYRLAKYGLEGLTAGNLIEILETLADTPLIAESVYNWRERLRNYCLELVEATSPIALAELIQAMPQIAEISDEQRVENNLGIACELIPKVRAALYLKGFYHKQVGGNQPNTTQLSQEIYLETLWGKNQPKVMYDILIYNDDSSQFDREFPGAPVTSGAREKMRDSAYVTYRRAVYQLGVLHELELPAPREEALIKAEKFQPDLSTIGRFRTLPSEIVFTGLRQAIEFHLDHGQELTRAFCRIALECRKRKVSPSALTASEVQQLVGPKLAALGVSKLCLAMNSVNNGAYQSNIKGTKESYFESLRANNGLYELLGVYVGCVQLTVGILMARRVSELYELNAKDCLDETEGWLLFRNAKSTRHLFGMRRREARPIEPIAADMIKTLIRMQKVLRRIGYIPKLQKLFSVPNFKGAAKLTDSSAYVYNRNLDLYCDYFETPLTAKGERHYFRQHQMRRFFAMLFFYCGSFAKLDTLQWMLGHTDPKHVYRYITESTDGAVLASAKAQAVAEQLHQGNYENFMELTQLLKERYGTEKFTLISTHDLEDQIVELMQEGWVEIEPEFFSDHEGNKFKIVARLKRAPEAA
;
A
#
# COMPACT_ATOMS: atom_id res chain seq x y z
N MET A 1 8.72 -19.95 -44.11
CA MET A 1 9.35 -19.24 -45.26
C MET A 1 10.50 -18.43 -44.67
N GLN A 2 11.77 -18.67 -45.04
CA GLN A 2 12.87 -17.83 -44.52
C GLN A 2 12.83 -16.49 -45.25
N LEU A 3 12.64 -15.41 -44.50
CA LEU A 3 12.70 -14.05 -45.03
C LEU A 3 14.15 -13.72 -45.46
N PRO A 4 14.34 -12.83 -46.44
CA PRO A 4 15.65 -12.27 -46.75
C PRO A 4 16.29 -11.61 -45.50
N PRO A 5 17.62 -11.63 -45.35
CA PRO A 5 18.33 -11.05 -44.19
C PRO A 5 17.97 -9.58 -43.91
N GLU A 6 17.62 -8.80 -44.93
CA GLU A 6 17.22 -7.40 -44.79
C GLU A 6 15.82 -7.23 -44.18
N LEU A 7 15.00 -8.28 -44.21
CA LEU A 7 13.62 -8.32 -43.69
C LEU A 7 13.49 -9.20 -42.45
N ASP A 8 14.59 -9.72 -41.91
CA ASP A 8 14.59 -10.65 -40.77
C ASP A 8 14.00 -10.01 -39.49
N PHE A 9 14.02 -8.68 -39.40
CA PHE A 9 13.36 -7.92 -38.34
C PHE A 9 11.82 -8.01 -38.37
N LEU A 10 11.22 -8.42 -39.51
CA LEU A 10 9.80 -8.67 -39.66
C LEU A 10 9.41 -10.10 -39.26
N ALA A 11 10.37 -11.02 -39.13
CA ALA A 11 10.10 -12.42 -38.78
C ALA A 11 9.28 -12.59 -37.49
N PRO A 12 9.48 -11.81 -36.41
CA PRO A 12 8.64 -11.88 -35.21
C PRO A 12 7.17 -11.47 -35.43
N PHE A 13 6.88 -10.73 -36.50
CA PHE A 13 5.52 -10.25 -36.85
C PHE A 13 4.79 -11.17 -37.84
N LEU A 14 5.48 -12.18 -38.39
CA LEU A 14 4.93 -13.16 -39.34
C LEU A 14 4.70 -14.54 -38.72
N VAL A 15 4.88 -14.69 -37.40
CA VAL A 15 4.56 -15.91 -36.67
C VAL A 15 3.04 -16.04 -36.57
N GLU A 16 2.49 -17.21 -36.91
CA GLU A 16 1.06 -17.47 -36.75
C GLU A 16 0.63 -17.27 -35.29
N ALA A 17 -0.60 -16.75 -35.08
CA ALA A 17 -1.14 -16.51 -33.74
C ALA A 17 -1.10 -17.78 -32.86
N SER A 18 -1.34 -18.94 -33.46
CA SER A 18 -1.29 -20.27 -32.83
C SER A 18 0.07 -20.61 -32.22
N GLU A 19 1.16 -20.22 -32.86
CA GLU A 19 2.53 -20.41 -32.36
C GLU A 19 2.93 -19.27 -31.45
N ALA A 20 2.63 -18.03 -31.84
CA ALA A 20 3.00 -16.84 -31.07
C ALA A 20 2.38 -16.86 -29.68
N TYR A 21 1.13 -17.29 -29.52
CA TYR A 21 0.39 -17.20 -28.26
C TYR A 21 0.78 -18.29 -27.26
N ARG A 22 1.60 -19.27 -27.67
CA ARG A 22 2.19 -20.27 -26.78
C ARG A 22 3.33 -19.72 -25.94
N TYR A 23 3.94 -18.61 -26.36
CA TYR A 23 5.10 -18.02 -25.70
C TYR A 23 4.74 -16.80 -24.85
N ALA A 24 5.09 -16.87 -23.57
CA ALA A 24 5.05 -15.75 -22.62
C ALA A 24 6.33 -15.75 -21.77
N SER A 25 6.96 -14.59 -21.56
CA SER A 25 8.24 -14.48 -20.85
C SER A 25 8.19 -14.91 -19.38
N TRP A 26 6.99 -14.90 -18.78
CA TRP A 26 6.76 -15.34 -17.40
C TRP A 26 6.48 -16.84 -17.27
N LEU A 27 6.22 -17.56 -18.37
CA LEU A 27 5.99 -19.01 -18.39
C LEU A 27 7.33 -19.72 -18.55
N LEU A 28 7.74 -20.49 -17.55
CA LEU A 28 9.09 -21.05 -17.45
C LEU A 28 9.22 -22.45 -18.05
N ASN A 29 8.10 -23.11 -18.30
CA ASN A 29 8.05 -24.46 -18.83
C ASN A 29 7.11 -24.57 -20.05
N ASP A 30 6.97 -25.80 -20.56
CA ASP A 30 6.23 -26.07 -21.78
C ASP A 30 4.74 -25.67 -21.67
N PHE A 31 4.21 -25.04 -22.72
CA PHE A 31 2.82 -24.58 -22.78
C PHE A 31 1.81 -25.74 -22.63
N ASP A 32 2.11 -26.92 -23.16
CA ASP A 32 1.22 -28.07 -23.09
C ASP A 32 1.31 -28.82 -21.74
N ALA A 33 2.26 -28.48 -20.87
CA ALA A 33 2.39 -29.08 -19.54
C ALA A 33 1.10 -28.97 -18.70
N GLU A 34 0.79 -30.02 -17.93
CA GLU A 34 -0.36 -30.06 -17.02
C GLU A 34 -0.19 -29.13 -15.81
N VAL A 35 1.06 -28.84 -15.43
CA VAL A 35 1.40 -27.89 -14.39
C VAL A 35 2.32 -26.84 -15.00
N TRP A 36 1.88 -25.58 -15.01
CA TRP A 36 2.70 -24.46 -15.46
C TRP A 36 3.53 -23.91 -14.31
N GLU A 37 4.82 -23.74 -14.54
CA GLU A 37 5.72 -23.02 -13.66
C GLU A 37 5.87 -21.59 -14.18
N TYR A 38 5.62 -20.59 -13.33
CA TYR A 38 5.63 -19.18 -13.72
C TYR A 38 6.35 -18.28 -12.72
N SER A 39 6.95 -17.19 -13.23
CA SER A 39 7.61 -16.18 -12.40
C SER A 39 7.51 -14.78 -13.00
N PHE A 40 7.11 -13.83 -12.16
CA PHE A 40 7.17 -12.39 -12.45
C PHE A 40 8.30 -11.74 -11.63
N GLY A 41 9.45 -12.41 -11.52
CA GLY A 41 10.58 -11.98 -10.67
C GLY A 41 10.44 -12.42 -9.20
N TYR A 42 9.74 -13.52 -8.93
CA TYR A 42 9.62 -14.07 -7.58
C TYR A 42 10.92 -14.75 -7.13
N LYS A 43 11.17 -14.78 -5.81
CA LYS A 43 12.31 -15.52 -5.25
C LYS A 43 12.25 -17.03 -5.52
N LYS A 44 11.03 -17.56 -5.57
CA LYS A 44 10.72 -18.94 -5.97
C LYS A 44 9.59 -18.86 -7.00
N PRO A 45 9.70 -19.57 -8.14
CA PRO A 45 8.60 -19.70 -9.08
C PRO A 45 7.34 -20.24 -8.40
N LYS A 46 6.19 -19.95 -9.01
CA LYS A 46 4.87 -20.41 -8.58
C LYS A 46 4.30 -21.36 -9.62
N ASN A 47 3.28 -22.13 -9.23
CA ASN A 47 2.67 -23.13 -10.09
C ASN A 47 1.19 -22.85 -10.36
N LEU A 48 0.73 -23.12 -11.58
CA LEU A 48 -0.68 -23.30 -11.93
C LEU A 48 -0.91 -24.76 -12.31
N ASP A 49 -1.81 -25.45 -11.60
CA ASP A 49 -2.14 -26.85 -11.87
C ASP A 49 -3.46 -26.92 -12.63
N TRP A 50 -3.39 -27.33 -13.90
CA TRP A 50 -4.54 -27.40 -14.79
C TRP A 50 -5.46 -28.60 -14.51
N ARG A 51 -5.09 -29.51 -13.60
CA ARG A 51 -5.91 -30.67 -13.19
C ARG A 51 -7.04 -30.26 -12.24
N VAL A 52 -7.89 -29.36 -12.72
CA VAL A 52 -9.05 -28.83 -12.01
C VAL A 52 -10.28 -29.68 -12.33
N GLN A 53 -11.06 -30.06 -11.31
CA GLN A 53 -12.29 -30.82 -11.51
C GLN A 53 -13.43 -29.90 -11.95
N LEU A 54 -14.10 -30.27 -13.05
CA LEU A 54 -15.25 -29.57 -13.61
C LEU A 54 -16.58 -30.05 -12.98
N GLY A 55 -17.66 -29.32 -13.28
CA GLY A 55 -18.97 -29.55 -12.70
C GLY A 55 -19.61 -30.92 -12.97
N ASP A 56 -19.11 -31.65 -13.97
CA ASP A 56 -19.53 -33.00 -14.35
C ASP A 56 -18.62 -34.10 -13.77
N GLY A 57 -17.65 -33.73 -12.93
CA GLY A 57 -16.70 -34.63 -12.27
C GLY A 57 -15.42 -34.92 -13.07
N SER A 58 -15.33 -34.50 -14.32
CA SER A 58 -14.12 -34.67 -15.16
C SER A 58 -13.01 -33.68 -14.83
N LEU A 59 -11.78 -33.99 -15.22
CA LEU A 59 -10.68 -33.04 -15.12
C LEU A 59 -10.61 -32.15 -16.36
N LEU A 60 -10.23 -30.88 -16.19
CA LEU A 60 -9.99 -29.97 -17.30
C LEU A 60 -8.90 -30.49 -18.25
N THR A 61 -7.96 -31.31 -17.76
CA THR A 61 -6.92 -32.00 -18.55
C THR A 61 -7.42 -33.24 -19.31
N ASP A 62 -8.65 -33.71 -19.07
CA ASP A 62 -9.20 -34.86 -19.79
C ASP A 62 -9.39 -34.53 -21.28
N ALA A 63 -9.19 -35.54 -22.14
CA ALA A 63 -9.22 -35.38 -23.59
C ALA A 63 -10.51 -34.72 -24.12
N LYS A 64 -11.66 -35.00 -23.48
CA LYS A 64 -12.96 -34.41 -23.86
C LYS A 64 -13.03 -32.89 -23.63
N ASN A 65 -12.19 -32.35 -22.73
CA ASN A 65 -12.17 -30.95 -22.34
C ASN A 65 -11.03 -30.18 -23.05
N ARG A 66 -10.37 -30.78 -24.04
CA ARG A 66 -9.18 -30.22 -24.73
C ARG A 66 -9.40 -28.80 -25.24
N ASN A 67 -10.54 -28.52 -25.88
CA ASN A 67 -10.83 -27.19 -26.42
C ASN A 67 -10.97 -26.14 -25.31
N LEU A 68 -11.60 -26.50 -24.19
CA LEU A 68 -11.74 -25.62 -23.04
C LEU A 68 -10.39 -25.35 -22.36
N LEU A 69 -9.56 -26.39 -22.19
CA LEU A 69 -8.21 -26.27 -21.65
C LEU A 69 -7.35 -25.34 -22.51
N LEU A 70 -7.31 -25.58 -23.83
CA LEU A 70 -6.57 -24.73 -24.76
C LEU A 70 -7.11 -23.31 -24.75
N GLY A 71 -8.43 -23.13 -24.73
CA GLY A 71 -9.07 -21.83 -24.61
C GLY A 71 -8.59 -21.05 -23.37
N PHE A 72 -8.56 -21.67 -22.20
CA PHE A 72 -8.05 -21.03 -20.98
C PHE A 72 -6.55 -20.74 -21.03
N LYS A 73 -5.74 -21.66 -21.56
CA LYS A 73 -4.29 -21.48 -21.68
C LYS A 73 -3.95 -20.31 -22.61
N TYR A 74 -4.52 -20.27 -23.82
CA TYR A 74 -4.31 -19.19 -24.78
C TYR A 74 -4.89 -17.87 -24.31
N TYR A 75 -6.06 -17.88 -23.67
CA TYR A 75 -6.63 -16.69 -23.05
C TYR A 75 -5.63 -16.06 -22.06
N LEU A 76 -5.06 -16.87 -21.16
CA LEU A 76 -4.17 -16.38 -20.11
C LEU A 76 -2.86 -15.81 -20.68
N THR A 77 -2.25 -16.48 -21.65
CA THR A 77 -1.02 -15.96 -22.30
C THR A 77 -1.32 -14.69 -23.10
N SER A 78 -2.41 -14.67 -23.87
CA SER A 78 -2.81 -13.51 -24.69
C SER A 78 -3.18 -12.28 -23.85
N CYS A 79 -3.83 -12.45 -22.70
CA CYS A 79 -4.16 -11.33 -21.80
C CYS A 79 -2.92 -10.56 -21.32
N THR A 80 -1.77 -11.23 -21.26
CA THR A 80 -0.52 -10.66 -20.73
C THR A 80 0.40 -10.11 -21.82
N ARG A 81 0.04 -10.24 -23.10
CA ARG A 81 0.82 -9.67 -24.21
C ARG A 81 0.73 -8.14 -24.19
N ASP A 82 1.79 -7.50 -24.68
CA ASP A 82 1.80 -6.06 -24.89
C ASP A 82 1.68 -5.75 -26.38
N ASP A 83 0.94 -4.67 -26.71
CA ASP A 83 0.67 -4.26 -28.10
C ASP A 83 1.97 -3.79 -28.82
N SER A 84 3.07 -3.63 -28.08
CA SER A 84 4.38 -3.14 -28.58
C SER A 84 5.43 -4.23 -28.88
N GLY A 85 5.06 -5.52 -28.76
CA GLY A 85 5.97 -6.65 -29.06
C GLY A 85 6.92 -7.00 -27.91
N TYR A 86 7.55 -8.18 -28.01
CA TYR A 86 8.33 -8.88 -26.98
C TYR A 86 9.60 -8.15 -26.46
N LEU A 87 9.91 -6.94 -26.92
CA LEU A 87 11.24 -6.34 -26.79
C LEU A 87 11.39 -5.28 -25.68
N GLN A 88 10.37 -5.02 -24.86
CA GLN A 88 10.44 -3.98 -23.81
C GLN A 88 10.28 -4.53 -22.39
N GLU A 89 11.29 -5.24 -21.89
CA GLU A 89 11.30 -5.73 -20.52
C GLU A 89 11.69 -4.62 -19.53
N THR A 90 10.70 -4.02 -18.88
CA THR A 90 10.89 -3.14 -17.72
C THR A 90 10.08 -3.66 -16.52
N ASN A 91 10.43 -3.26 -15.28
CA ASN A 91 9.61 -3.61 -14.11
C ASN A 91 8.18 -3.06 -14.18
N GLU A 92 7.97 -1.93 -14.86
CA GLU A 92 6.64 -1.35 -15.05
C GLU A 92 5.81 -2.23 -15.98
N VAL A 93 6.43 -2.77 -17.03
CA VAL A 93 5.82 -3.76 -17.93
C VAL A 93 5.57 -5.07 -17.18
N GLN A 94 6.52 -5.58 -16.41
CA GLN A 94 6.32 -6.79 -15.58
C GLN A 94 5.21 -6.61 -14.53
N GLY A 95 5.14 -5.43 -13.89
CA GLY A 95 4.08 -5.10 -12.95
C GLY A 95 2.70 -5.02 -13.61
N GLN A 96 2.61 -4.45 -14.81
CA GLN A 96 1.39 -4.41 -15.62
C GLN A 96 0.99 -5.82 -16.09
N GLN A 97 1.93 -6.63 -16.56
CA GLN A 97 1.71 -8.02 -16.96
C GLN A 97 1.20 -8.85 -15.79
N LEU A 98 1.79 -8.71 -14.60
CA LEU A 98 1.31 -9.37 -13.39
C LEU A 98 -0.12 -8.94 -13.05
N GLN A 99 -0.45 -7.65 -13.18
CA GLN A 99 -1.83 -7.18 -12.97
C GLN A 99 -2.79 -7.81 -13.99
N ARG A 100 -2.46 -7.81 -15.29
CA ARG A 100 -3.27 -8.45 -16.34
C ARG A 100 -3.44 -9.95 -16.09
N PHE A 101 -2.37 -10.65 -15.72
CA PHE A 101 -2.37 -12.06 -15.34
C PHE A 101 -3.32 -12.33 -14.16
N CYS A 102 -3.22 -11.55 -13.07
CA CYS A 102 -4.11 -11.70 -11.92
C CYS A 102 -5.58 -11.48 -12.30
N HIS A 103 -5.90 -10.46 -13.11
CA HIS A 103 -7.27 -10.22 -13.56
C HIS A 103 -7.79 -11.36 -14.44
N ALA A 104 -6.99 -11.87 -15.38
CA ALA A 104 -7.36 -13.03 -16.18
C ALA A 104 -7.61 -14.27 -15.32
N CYS A 105 -6.75 -14.55 -14.33
CA CYS A 105 -6.96 -15.63 -13.36
C CYS A 105 -8.25 -15.46 -12.55
N HIS A 106 -8.61 -14.24 -12.13
CA HIS A 106 -9.89 -14.00 -11.47
C HIS A 106 -11.09 -14.31 -12.36
N ILE A 107 -11.03 -13.96 -13.65
CA ILE A 107 -12.09 -14.31 -14.61
C ILE A 107 -12.17 -15.83 -14.79
N LEU A 108 -11.03 -16.51 -14.95
CA LEU A 108 -10.97 -17.97 -15.03
C LEU A 108 -11.57 -18.64 -13.79
N ASP A 109 -11.18 -18.21 -12.60
CA ASP A 109 -11.71 -18.77 -11.36
C ASP A 109 -13.20 -18.48 -11.19
N TYR A 110 -13.68 -17.29 -11.57
CA TYR A 110 -15.11 -16.97 -11.57
C TYR A 110 -15.89 -17.92 -12.48
N LEU A 111 -15.39 -18.16 -13.70
CA LEU A 111 -15.98 -19.07 -14.66
C LEU A 111 -16.00 -20.50 -14.10
N LEU A 112 -14.91 -20.97 -13.52
CA LEU A 112 -14.79 -22.31 -12.93
C LEU A 112 -15.73 -22.51 -11.73
N ILE A 113 -15.79 -21.54 -10.81
CA ILE A 113 -16.72 -21.54 -9.67
C ILE A 113 -18.18 -21.65 -10.14
N ASN A 114 -18.52 -20.92 -11.20
CA ASN A 114 -19.86 -20.94 -11.79
C ASN A 114 -20.01 -22.00 -12.90
N GLY A 115 -19.05 -22.91 -13.04
CA GLY A 115 -18.94 -23.81 -14.20
C GLY A 115 -20.13 -24.76 -14.36
N LYS A 116 -20.76 -25.18 -13.26
CA LYS A 116 -22.02 -25.95 -13.28
C LYS A 116 -23.18 -25.12 -13.85
N ARG A 117 -23.28 -23.86 -13.44
CA ARG A 117 -24.36 -22.93 -13.83
C ARG A 117 -24.21 -22.51 -15.29
N TYR A 118 -22.99 -22.19 -15.72
CA TYR A 118 -22.65 -21.87 -17.11
C TYR A 118 -22.50 -23.11 -18.00
N ARG A 119 -22.54 -24.32 -17.43
CA ARG A 119 -22.42 -25.59 -18.15
C ARG A 119 -21.14 -25.66 -19.00
N LEU A 120 -20.02 -25.17 -18.47
CA LEU A 120 -18.74 -25.08 -19.18
C LEU A 120 -18.23 -26.44 -19.69
N ALA A 121 -18.44 -27.52 -18.93
CA ALA A 121 -18.04 -28.86 -19.36
C ALA A 121 -18.80 -29.34 -20.61
N LYS A 122 -20.00 -28.80 -20.88
CA LYS A 122 -20.85 -29.20 -22.02
C LYS A 122 -20.71 -28.28 -23.21
N TYR A 123 -20.70 -26.96 -22.98
CA TYR A 123 -20.74 -25.94 -24.03
C TYR A 123 -19.45 -25.11 -24.13
N GLY A 124 -18.42 -25.41 -23.33
CA GLY A 124 -17.17 -24.65 -23.33
C GLY A 124 -17.37 -23.15 -23.11
N LEU A 125 -16.49 -22.34 -23.71
CA LEU A 125 -16.57 -20.89 -23.70
C LEU A 125 -17.56 -20.32 -24.73
N GLU A 126 -17.87 -21.06 -25.79
CA GLU A 126 -18.86 -20.65 -26.82
C GLU A 126 -20.28 -20.52 -26.28
N GLY A 127 -20.60 -21.25 -25.20
CA GLY A 127 -21.89 -21.18 -24.52
C GLY A 127 -22.11 -19.89 -23.71
N LEU A 128 -21.10 -19.05 -23.52
CA LEU A 128 -21.21 -17.81 -22.76
C LEU A 128 -22.01 -16.76 -23.54
N THR A 129 -23.11 -16.31 -22.95
CA THR A 129 -23.99 -15.28 -23.52
C THR A 129 -23.58 -13.87 -23.08
N ALA A 130 -24.10 -12.86 -23.77
CA ALA A 130 -23.91 -11.45 -23.36
C ALA A 130 -24.35 -11.22 -21.90
N GLY A 131 -25.45 -11.84 -21.47
CA GLY A 131 -25.92 -11.76 -20.09
C GLY A 131 -24.93 -12.35 -19.09
N ASN A 132 -24.25 -13.46 -19.42
CA ASN A 132 -23.23 -14.03 -18.55
C ASN A 132 -22.00 -13.13 -18.43
N LEU A 133 -21.55 -12.55 -19.54
CA LEU A 133 -20.39 -11.64 -19.54
C LEU A 133 -20.70 -10.34 -18.78
N ILE A 134 -21.89 -9.77 -18.95
CA ILE A 134 -22.34 -8.57 -18.24
C ILE A 134 -22.46 -8.86 -16.74
N GLU A 135 -23.04 -10.00 -16.36
CA GLU A 135 -23.15 -10.41 -14.96
C GLU A 135 -21.78 -10.52 -14.27
N ILE A 136 -20.76 -11.07 -14.95
CA ILE A 136 -19.39 -11.11 -14.42
C ILE A 136 -18.91 -9.69 -14.11
N LEU A 137 -19.09 -8.77 -15.05
CA LEU A 137 -18.68 -7.37 -14.91
C LEU A 137 -19.46 -6.63 -13.83
N GLU A 138 -20.77 -6.87 -13.73
CA GLU A 138 -21.65 -6.31 -12.71
C GLU A 138 -21.27 -6.79 -11.30
N THR A 139 -21.07 -8.11 -11.13
CA THR A 139 -20.64 -8.70 -9.86
C THR A 139 -19.29 -8.15 -9.40
N LEU A 140 -18.35 -7.97 -10.36
CA LEU A 140 -17.05 -7.35 -10.07
C LEU A 140 -17.19 -5.87 -9.73
N ALA A 141 -18.13 -5.15 -10.35
CA ALA A 141 -18.34 -3.72 -10.11
C ALA A 141 -18.98 -3.44 -8.74
N ASP A 142 -19.82 -4.33 -8.24
CA ASP A 142 -20.60 -4.16 -7.02
C ASP A 142 -19.76 -4.07 -5.73
N THR A 143 -18.56 -4.64 -5.70
CA THR A 143 -17.66 -4.52 -4.55
C THR A 143 -16.19 -4.45 -4.97
N PRO A 144 -15.37 -3.60 -4.32
CA PRO A 144 -13.93 -3.59 -4.56
C PRO A 144 -13.21 -4.82 -3.98
N LEU A 145 -13.87 -5.62 -3.14
CA LEU A 145 -13.28 -6.78 -2.48
C LEU A 145 -13.38 -8.01 -3.39
N ILE A 146 -12.29 -8.33 -4.09
CA ILE A 146 -12.26 -9.51 -4.98
C ILE A 146 -12.49 -10.84 -4.25
N ALA A 147 -12.09 -10.91 -2.97
CA ALA A 147 -12.42 -12.05 -2.12
C ALA A 147 -13.94 -12.29 -2.02
N GLU A 148 -14.76 -11.24 -2.11
CA GLU A 148 -16.21 -11.36 -2.09
C GLU A 148 -16.79 -11.48 -3.49
N SER A 149 -16.45 -10.60 -4.44
CA SER A 149 -17.05 -10.62 -5.78
C SER A 149 -16.76 -11.87 -6.60
N VAL A 150 -15.54 -12.42 -6.50
CA VAL A 150 -15.17 -13.64 -7.25
C VAL A 150 -15.40 -14.90 -6.43
N TYR A 151 -15.06 -14.85 -5.14
CA TYR A 151 -14.95 -16.06 -4.33
C TYR A 151 -16.07 -16.22 -3.29
N ASN A 152 -16.90 -15.20 -3.04
CA ASN A 152 -17.89 -15.18 -1.95
C ASN A 152 -17.28 -15.71 -0.62
N TRP A 153 -16.10 -15.17 -0.27
CA TRP A 153 -15.24 -15.72 0.76
C TRP A 153 -15.88 -15.76 2.14
N ARG A 154 -16.55 -14.69 2.56
CA ARG A 154 -17.20 -14.62 3.87
C ARG A 154 -18.16 -15.79 4.10
N GLU A 155 -19.07 -16.01 3.15
CA GLU A 155 -20.12 -17.01 3.28
C GLU A 155 -19.55 -18.43 3.20
N ARG A 156 -18.66 -18.69 2.25
CA ARG A 156 -18.03 -20.01 2.12
C ARG A 156 -17.16 -20.35 3.33
N LEU A 157 -16.39 -19.40 3.85
CA LEU A 157 -15.60 -19.61 5.06
C LEU A 157 -16.50 -19.86 6.28
N ARG A 158 -17.58 -19.09 6.44
CA ARG A 158 -18.55 -19.30 7.53
C ARG A 158 -19.12 -20.71 7.48
N ASN A 159 -19.62 -21.13 6.32
CA ASN A 159 -20.25 -22.44 6.17
C ASN A 159 -19.23 -23.56 6.41
N TYR A 160 -18.02 -23.46 5.83
CA TYR A 160 -16.93 -24.39 6.08
C TYR A 160 -16.57 -24.50 7.57
N CYS A 161 -16.47 -23.37 8.29
CA CYS A 161 -16.19 -23.37 9.72
C CYS A 161 -17.27 -24.09 10.54
N LEU A 162 -18.55 -23.89 10.19
CA LEU A 162 -19.67 -24.54 10.87
C LEU A 162 -19.70 -26.05 10.57
N GLU A 163 -19.56 -26.44 9.31
CA GLU A 163 -19.45 -27.85 8.88
C GLU A 163 -18.26 -28.54 9.55
N LEU A 164 -17.12 -27.84 9.68
CA LEU A 164 -15.94 -28.39 10.35
C LEU A 164 -16.20 -28.63 11.84
N VAL A 165 -16.93 -27.75 12.52
CA VAL A 165 -17.33 -27.95 13.92
C VAL A 165 -18.25 -29.17 14.04
N GLU A 166 -19.22 -29.34 13.14
CA GLU A 166 -20.11 -30.49 13.13
C GLU A 166 -19.38 -31.81 12.85
N ALA A 167 -18.36 -31.78 11.99
CA ALA A 167 -17.54 -32.94 11.66
C ALA A 167 -16.50 -33.30 12.74
N THR A 168 -16.24 -32.39 13.70
CA THR A 168 -15.21 -32.59 14.74
C THR A 168 -15.82 -33.13 16.03
N SER A 169 -15.14 -34.08 16.68
CA SER A 169 -15.61 -34.68 17.95
C SER A 169 -15.84 -33.62 19.04
N PRO A 170 -17.05 -33.55 19.65
CA PRO A 170 -17.35 -32.61 20.72
C PRO A 170 -16.43 -32.76 21.94
N ILE A 171 -15.98 -34.00 22.23
CA ILE A 171 -15.08 -34.29 23.34
C ILE A 171 -13.71 -33.66 23.08
N ALA A 172 -13.16 -33.85 21.88
CA ALA A 172 -11.86 -33.29 21.51
C ALA A 172 -11.87 -31.75 21.52
N LEU A 173 -12.99 -31.13 21.11
CA LEU A 173 -13.17 -29.68 21.21
C LEU A 173 -13.14 -29.20 22.67
N ALA A 174 -13.86 -29.88 23.56
CA ALA A 174 -13.91 -29.51 24.97
C ALA A 174 -12.54 -29.70 25.66
N GLU A 175 -11.85 -30.81 25.40
CA GLU A 175 -10.51 -31.09 25.91
C GLU A 175 -9.50 -30.02 25.46
N LEU A 176 -9.53 -29.62 24.18
CA LEU A 176 -8.64 -28.58 23.68
C LEU A 176 -8.94 -27.22 24.32
N ILE A 177 -10.22 -26.85 24.46
CA ILE A 177 -10.60 -25.58 25.10
C ILE A 177 -10.15 -25.57 26.57
N GLN A 178 -10.23 -26.70 27.26
CA GLN A 178 -9.73 -26.82 28.63
C GLN A 178 -8.20 -26.73 28.70
N ALA A 179 -7.49 -27.36 27.77
CA ALA A 179 -6.03 -27.33 27.68
C ALA A 179 -5.49 -25.95 27.24
N MET A 180 -6.25 -25.22 26.43
CA MET A 180 -5.92 -23.89 25.90
C MET A 180 -7.06 -22.89 26.12
N PRO A 181 -7.25 -22.38 27.36
CA PRO A 181 -8.33 -21.45 27.69
C PRO A 181 -8.38 -20.19 26.80
N GLN A 182 -7.22 -19.72 26.33
CA GLN A 182 -7.06 -18.57 25.43
C GLN A 182 -7.89 -18.68 24.13
N ILE A 183 -8.14 -19.91 23.64
CA ILE A 183 -8.96 -20.13 22.45
C ILE A 183 -10.41 -19.66 22.67
N ALA A 184 -10.90 -19.77 23.92
CA ALA A 184 -12.25 -19.37 24.28
C ALA A 184 -12.40 -17.88 24.59
N GLU A 185 -11.30 -17.14 24.75
CA GLU A 185 -11.35 -15.70 25.03
C GLU A 185 -11.75 -14.90 23.80
N ILE A 186 -12.84 -14.13 23.91
CA ILE A 186 -13.31 -13.23 22.86
C ILE A 186 -13.31 -11.82 23.43
N SER A 187 -12.44 -10.95 22.90
CA SER A 187 -12.37 -9.56 23.34
C SER A 187 -13.60 -8.77 22.90
N ASP A 188 -13.89 -7.66 23.58
CA ASP A 188 -15.02 -6.81 23.22
C ASP A 188 -14.88 -6.22 21.81
N GLU A 189 -13.66 -5.93 21.36
CA GLU A 189 -13.40 -5.52 19.97
C GLU A 189 -13.79 -6.61 18.97
N GLN A 190 -13.43 -7.87 19.24
CA GLN A 190 -13.81 -8.99 18.37
C GLN A 190 -15.32 -9.17 18.29
N ARG A 191 -16.05 -8.90 19.39
CA ARG A 191 -17.52 -8.96 19.41
C ARG A 191 -18.14 -7.85 18.56
N VAL A 192 -17.63 -6.62 18.70
CA VAL A 192 -18.13 -5.45 17.96
C VAL A 192 -17.79 -5.53 16.47
N GLU A 193 -16.61 -6.06 16.12
CA GLU A 193 -16.10 -6.13 14.74
C GLU A 193 -16.35 -7.49 14.06
N ASN A 194 -17.28 -8.31 14.58
CA ASN A 194 -17.59 -9.62 14.02
C ASN A 194 -18.29 -9.51 12.66
N ASN A 195 -17.47 -9.49 11.61
CA ASN A 195 -17.91 -9.38 10.22
C ASN A 195 -18.01 -10.73 9.49
N LEU A 196 -17.74 -11.86 10.18
CA LEU A 196 -17.85 -13.21 9.61
C LEU A 196 -19.28 -13.78 9.72
N GLY A 197 -20.06 -13.30 10.69
CA GLY A 197 -21.45 -13.71 10.88
C GLY A 197 -21.62 -15.08 11.54
N ILE A 198 -20.66 -15.51 12.37
CA ILE A 198 -20.78 -16.65 13.28
C ILE A 198 -21.16 -16.13 14.67
N ALA A 199 -22.12 -16.79 15.33
CA ALA A 199 -22.52 -16.44 16.69
C ALA A 199 -21.36 -16.57 17.69
N CYS A 200 -21.21 -15.62 18.62
CA CYS A 200 -20.04 -15.54 19.50
C CYS A 200 -19.87 -16.80 20.37
N GLU A 201 -20.97 -17.46 20.71
CA GLU A 201 -21.02 -18.69 21.51
C GLU A 201 -20.36 -19.88 20.79
N LEU A 202 -20.34 -19.86 19.45
CA LEU A 202 -19.75 -20.91 18.63
C LEU A 202 -18.28 -20.68 18.32
N ILE A 203 -17.79 -19.45 18.49
CA ILE A 203 -16.40 -19.08 18.15
C ILE A 203 -15.34 -19.93 18.85
N PRO A 204 -15.44 -20.25 20.16
CA PRO A 204 -14.46 -21.12 20.81
C PRO A 204 -14.36 -22.50 20.15
N LYS A 205 -15.50 -23.08 19.76
CA LYS A 205 -15.56 -24.37 19.07
C LYS A 205 -15.00 -24.28 17.66
N VAL A 206 -15.30 -23.20 16.93
CA VAL A 206 -14.76 -22.96 15.57
C VAL A 206 -13.23 -22.84 15.61
N ARG A 207 -12.70 -22.01 16.51
CA ARG A 207 -11.25 -21.85 16.69
C ARG A 207 -10.59 -23.17 17.08
N ALA A 208 -11.20 -23.93 17.99
CA ALA A 208 -10.72 -25.25 18.39
C ALA A 208 -10.70 -26.24 17.21
N ALA A 209 -11.78 -26.31 16.41
CA ALA A 209 -11.86 -27.20 15.25
C ALA A 209 -10.80 -26.89 14.18
N LEU A 210 -10.63 -25.60 13.86
CA LEU A 210 -9.59 -25.10 12.96
C LEU A 210 -8.17 -25.40 13.49
N TYR A 211 -7.98 -25.36 14.82
CA TYR A 211 -6.72 -25.71 15.47
C TYR A 211 -6.41 -27.20 15.36
N LEU A 212 -7.38 -28.07 15.65
CA LEU A 212 -7.23 -29.52 15.53
C LEU A 212 -6.94 -29.95 14.08
N LYS A 213 -7.48 -29.22 13.10
CA LYS A 213 -7.14 -29.40 11.68
C LYS A 213 -5.74 -28.91 11.29
N GLY A 214 -5.05 -28.19 12.16
CA GLY A 214 -3.69 -27.71 11.93
C GLY A 214 -3.60 -26.43 11.09
N PHE A 215 -4.68 -25.66 10.96
CA PHE A 215 -4.67 -24.43 10.16
C PHE A 215 -4.07 -23.21 10.88
N TYR A 216 -3.93 -23.26 12.21
CA TYR A 216 -3.38 -22.12 12.94
C TYR A 216 -1.87 -22.00 12.76
N HIS A 217 -1.42 -20.76 12.62
CA HIS A 217 -0.01 -20.41 12.70
C HIS A 217 0.20 -19.13 13.51
N LYS A 218 1.41 -18.97 14.03
CA LYS A 218 1.78 -17.82 14.84
C LYS A 218 2.05 -16.58 13.98
N GLN A 219 1.51 -15.44 14.41
CA GLN A 219 1.72 -14.11 13.81
C GLN A 219 2.04 -13.06 14.87
N VAL A 220 2.33 -11.82 14.43
CA VAL A 220 2.72 -10.73 15.34
C VAL A 220 1.60 -10.39 16.34
N GLY A 221 0.35 -10.41 15.89
CA GLY A 221 -0.87 -10.13 16.68
C GLY A 221 -1.68 -11.36 17.07
N GLY A 222 -1.02 -12.49 17.38
CA GLY A 222 -1.67 -13.71 17.89
C GLY A 222 -1.53 -14.92 16.98
N ASN A 223 -2.25 -15.99 17.31
CA ASN A 223 -2.42 -17.16 16.46
C ASN A 223 -3.65 -16.95 15.59
N GLN A 224 -3.48 -17.13 14.29
CA GLN A 224 -4.55 -16.97 13.31
C GLN A 224 -4.58 -18.14 12.32
N PRO A 225 -5.73 -18.43 11.69
CA PRO A 225 -5.80 -19.43 10.63
C PRO A 225 -5.02 -19.01 9.37
N ASN A 226 -4.38 -19.98 8.71
CA ASN A 226 -3.73 -19.80 7.42
C ASN A 226 -4.79 -19.74 6.31
N THR A 227 -5.11 -18.54 5.82
CA THR A 227 -6.14 -18.35 4.80
C THR A 227 -5.79 -18.96 3.44
N THR A 228 -4.52 -19.24 3.17
CA THR A 228 -4.12 -19.97 1.94
C THR A 228 -4.47 -21.44 2.06
N GLN A 229 -4.18 -22.09 3.19
CA GLN A 229 -4.58 -23.49 3.42
C GLN A 229 -6.10 -23.65 3.43
N LEU A 230 -6.82 -22.71 4.06
CA LEU A 230 -8.28 -22.70 4.01
C LEU A 230 -8.79 -22.53 2.57
N SER A 231 -8.16 -21.66 1.77
CA SER A 231 -8.53 -21.49 0.36
C SER A 231 -8.28 -22.75 -0.46
N GLN A 232 -7.26 -23.54 -0.13
CA GLN A 232 -6.98 -24.83 -0.78
C GLN A 232 -8.06 -25.88 -0.52
N GLU A 233 -8.69 -25.88 0.66
CA GLU A 233 -9.82 -26.78 0.93
C GLU A 233 -11.15 -26.25 0.38
N ILE A 234 -11.39 -24.94 0.45
CA ILE A 234 -12.69 -24.34 0.10
C ILE A 234 -12.88 -24.17 -1.43
N TYR A 235 -11.80 -24.05 -2.20
CA TYR A 235 -11.85 -23.71 -3.63
C TYR A 235 -11.11 -24.72 -4.53
N LEU A 236 -11.35 -26.02 -4.30
CA LEU A 236 -10.75 -27.09 -5.10
C LEU A 236 -11.01 -26.94 -6.61
N GLU A 237 -12.16 -26.34 -6.97
CA GLU A 237 -12.58 -26.07 -8.33
C GLU A 237 -11.88 -24.87 -9.00
N THR A 238 -11.02 -24.14 -8.28
CA THR A 238 -10.30 -22.99 -8.85
C THR A 238 -8.90 -23.36 -9.36
N LEU A 239 -8.42 -22.59 -10.33
CA LEU A 239 -7.07 -22.72 -10.87
C LEU A 239 -6.07 -21.99 -9.99
N TRP A 240 -6.34 -20.71 -9.70
CA TRP A 240 -5.37 -19.81 -9.09
C TRP A 240 -5.75 -19.37 -7.66
N GLY A 241 -7.04 -19.13 -7.43
CA GLY A 241 -7.60 -18.55 -6.23
C GLY A 241 -7.44 -19.40 -4.96
N LYS A 242 -7.38 -20.73 -5.11
CA LYS A 242 -7.06 -21.66 -4.01
C LYS A 242 -5.67 -21.44 -3.41
N ASN A 243 -4.73 -20.93 -4.20
CA ASN A 243 -3.35 -20.68 -3.77
C ASN A 243 -3.10 -19.22 -3.37
N GLN A 244 -4.14 -18.38 -3.32
CA GLN A 244 -4.02 -16.99 -2.91
C GLN A 244 -4.52 -16.78 -1.47
N PRO A 245 -3.82 -15.95 -0.66
CA PRO A 245 -4.34 -15.56 0.63
C PRO A 245 -5.60 -14.71 0.48
N LYS A 246 -6.59 -14.96 1.32
CA LYS A 246 -7.83 -14.17 1.42
C LYS A 246 -7.88 -13.39 2.73
N VAL A 247 -8.87 -12.50 2.86
CA VAL A 247 -9.09 -11.67 4.06
C VAL A 247 -9.25 -12.57 5.28
N MET A 248 -8.62 -12.20 6.38
CA MET A 248 -8.72 -12.91 7.66
C MET A 248 -9.67 -12.10 8.56
N TYR A 249 -10.51 -12.79 9.33
CA TYR A 249 -11.48 -12.18 10.24
C TYR A 249 -10.99 -12.25 11.68
N ASP A 250 -10.92 -11.11 12.35
CA ASP A 250 -10.32 -10.98 13.67
C ASP A 250 -10.99 -11.86 14.73
N ILE A 251 -12.29 -12.18 14.57
CA ILE A 251 -13.02 -13.11 15.43
C ILE A 251 -12.41 -14.52 15.45
N LEU A 252 -11.62 -14.91 14.45
CA LEU A 252 -10.91 -16.19 14.40
C LEU A 252 -9.50 -16.13 15.01
N ILE A 253 -8.97 -14.95 15.34
CA ILE A 253 -7.69 -14.82 16.01
C ILE A 253 -7.86 -15.11 17.50
N TYR A 254 -6.91 -15.82 18.09
CA TYR A 254 -6.72 -15.79 19.54
C TYR A 254 -5.28 -15.38 19.84
N ASN A 255 -5.12 -14.55 20.86
CA ASN A 255 -3.82 -14.04 21.23
C ASN A 255 -3.13 -14.99 22.20
N ASP A 256 -1.81 -15.13 22.05
CA ASP A 256 -0.99 -15.44 23.22
C ASP A 256 -1.01 -14.19 24.11
N ASP A 257 -0.99 -14.39 25.42
CA ASP A 257 -0.89 -13.40 26.52
C ASP A 257 0.18 -12.28 26.34
N SER A 258 1.02 -12.31 25.30
CA SER A 258 2.12 -11.37 25.04
C SER A 258 1.86 -10.34 23.91
N SER A 259 0.62 -10.21 23.42
CA SER A 259 0.29 -9.26 22.33
C SER A 259 0.08 -7.82 22.82
N GLN A 260 0.55 -6.82 22.08
CA GLN A 260 0.31 -5.40 22.37
C GLN A 260 -1.03 -4.93 21.81
N PHE A 261 -1.58 -3.83 22.33
CA PHE A 261 -2.66 -3.11 21.66
C PHE A 261 -2.07 -2.31 20.50
N ASP A 262 -2.67 -2.45 19.31
CA ASP A 262 -2.18 -1.77 18.10
C ASP A 262 -2.56 -0.28 18.08
N ARG A 263 -3.75 0.10 18.57
CA ARG A 263 -4.26 1.49 18.64
C ARG A 263 -5.24 1.71 19.78
N GLU A 264 -5.26 2.92 20.34
CA GLU A 264 -6.26 3.33 21.34
C GLU A 264 -7.65 3.53 20.72
N PHE A 265 -7.72 4.22 19.58
CA PHE A 265 -8.97 4.53 18.90
C PHE A 265 -8.96 4.01 17.45
N PRO A 266 -10.15 3.84 16.82
CA PRO A 266 -10.23 3.66 15.38
C PRO A 266 -9.58 4.83 14.64
N GLY A 267 -8.93 4.55 13.51
CA GLY A 267 -8.26 5.59 12.75
C GLY A 267 -9.19 6.32 11.80
N ALA A 268 -9.12 7.65 11.80
CA ALA A 268 -9.86 8.49 10.88
C ALA A 268 -9.55 8.09 9.42
N PRO A 269 -10.55 8.00 8.53
CA PRO A 269 -10.35 7.56 7.17
C PRO A 269 -9.47 8.55 6.41
N VAL A 270 -8.55 8.00 5.62
CA VAL A 270 -7.55 8.80 4.90
C VAL A 270 -7.96 9.09 3.44
N THR A 271 -9.07 8.54 2.99
CA THR A 271 -9.70 8.83 1.69
C THR A 271 -11.14 9.25 1.90
N SER A 272 -11.64 10.20 1.10
CA SER A 272 -13.07 10.50 1.01
C SER A 272 -13.77 9.41 0.19
N GLY A 273 -15.04 9.12 0.55
CA GLY A 273 -15.85 8.08 -0.07
C GLY A 273 -15.77 6.74 0.63
N ALA A 274 -16.93 6.17 0.96
CA ALA A 274 -17.05 4.76 1.29
C ALA A 274 -16.73 3.95 0.03
N ARG A 275 -15.85 2.96 0.14
CA ARG A 275 -15.49 2.09 -1.00
C ARG A 275 -16.51 0.96 -1.11
N GLU A 276 -17.74 1.33 -1.47
CA GLU A 276 -18.82 0.37 -1.60
C GLU A 276 -18.70 -0.38 -2.94
N LYS A 277 -18.36 0.33 -4.03
CA LYS A 277 -18.22 -0.22 -5.39
C LYS A 277 -16.79 -0.16 -5.93
N MET A 278 -16.53 -0.89 -7.02
CA MET A 278 -15.25 -0.89 -7.72
C MET A 278 -14.94 0.48 -8.35
N ARG A 279 -13.65 0.78 -8.56
CA ARG A 279 -13.20 2.00 -9.25
C ARG A 279 -13.14 1.79 -10.76
N ASP A 280 -13.39 2.85 -11.51
CA ASP A 280 -13.30 2.88 -12.97
C ASP A 280 -11.97 2.31 -13.51
N SER A 281 -10.83 2.73 -12.94
CA SER A 281 -9.53 2.25 -13.41
C SER A 281 -9.32 0.73 -13.23
N ALA A 282 -9.86 0.13 -12.18
CA ALA A 282 -9.81 -1.32 -11.98
C ALA A 282 -10.83 -2.03 -12.88
N TYR A 283 -12.04 -1.48 -12.97
CA TYR A 283 -13.12 -2.00 -13.81
C TYR A 283 -12.72 -2.09 -15.29
N VAL A 284 -12.08 -1.04 -15.83
CA VAL A 284 -11.57 -1.04 -17.23
C VAL A 284 -10.63 -2.22 -17.49
N THR A 285 -9.82 -2.59 -16.50
CA THR A 285 -8.87 -3.71 -16.65
C THR A 285 -9.61 -5.05 -16.67
N TYR A 286 -10.62 -5.24 -15.83
CA TYR A 286 -11.49 -6.43 -15.87
C TYR A 286 -12.34 -6.51 -17.13
N ARG A 287 -12.88 -5.37 -17.58
CA ARG A 287 -13.64 -5.29 -18.83
C ARG A 287 -12.78 -5.69 -20.03
N ARG A 288 -11.53 -5.20 -20.09
CA ARG A 288 -10.55 -5.64 -21.08
C ARG A 288 -10.27 -7.14 -20.96
N ALA A 289 -10.10 -7.67 -19.75
CA ALA A 289 -9.86 -9.09 -19.55
C ALA A 289 -11.04 -9.95 -20.03
N VAL A 290 -12.29 -9.55 -19.81
CA VAL A 290 -13.47 -10.26 -20.34
C VAL A 290 -13.52 -10.18 -21.86
N TYR A 291 -13.29 -9.00 -22.44
CA TYR A 291 -13.28 -8.81 -23.89
C TYR A 291 -12.20 -9.65 -24.59
N GLN A 292 -11.05 -9.85 -23.95
CA GLN A 292 -9.94 -10.66 -24.47
C GLN A 292 -10.26 -12.15 -24.65
N LEU A 293 -11.40 -12.65 -24.16
CA LEU A 293 -11.89 -13.97 -24.55
C LEU A 293 -12.11 -14.07 -26.07
N GLY A 294 -12.33 -12.94 -26.76
CA GLY A 294 -12.46 -12.87 -28.22
C GLY A 294 -11.20 -13.24 -29.00
N VAL A 295 -10.01 -13.17 -28.40
CA VAL A 295 -8.74 -13.56 -29.05
C VAL A 295 -8.77 -15.03 -29.51
N LEU A 296 -9.61 -15.85 -28.88
CA LEU A 296 -9.79 -17.25 -29.25
C LEU A 296 -10.41 -17.43 -30.66
N HIS A 297 -11.11 -16.43 -31.20
CA HIS A 297 -11.61 -16.47 -32.58
C HIS A 297 -10.46 -16.47 -33.59
N GLU A 298 -9.35 -15.77 -33.31
CA GLU A 298 -8.15 -15.77 -34.16
C GLU A 298 -7.46 -17.14 -34.20
N LEU A 299 -7.73 -18.00 -33.20
CA LEU A 299 -7.19 -19.34 -33.08
C LEU A 299 -8.16 -20.43 -33.53
N GLU A 300 -9.33 -20.05 -34.07
CA GLU A 300 -10.42 -20.98 -34.41
C GLU A 300 -10.86 -21.86 -33.21
N LEU A 301 -10.69 -21.37 -31.99
CA LEU A 301 -11.11 -22.05 -30.76
C LEU A 301 -12.51 -21.60 -30.32
N PRO A 302 -13.31 -22.47 -29.68
CA PRO A 302 -14.63 -22.10 -29.17
C PRO A 302 -14.57 -20.91 -28.22
N ALA A 303 -15.30 -19.85 -28.53
CA ALA A 303 -15.25 -18.57 -27.82
C ALA A 303 -16.63 -17.89 -27.80
N PRO A 304 -16.89 -16.96 -26.85
CA PRO A 304 -18.16 -16.23 -26.82
C PRO A 304 -18.40 -15.49 -28.14
N ARG A 305 -19.66 -15.42 -28.59
CA ARG A 305 -20.01 -14.74 -29.84
C ARG A 305 -19.53 -13.28 -29.82
N GLU A 306 -19.08 -12.77 -30.97
CA GLU A 306 -18.60 -11.38 -31.11
C GLU A 306 -19.63 -10.35 -30.62
N GLU A 307 -20.90 -10.53 -30.97
CA GLU A 307 -21.99 -9.66 -30.50
C GLU A 307 -22.10 -9.63 -28.96
N ALA A 308 -21.82 -10.74 -28.29
CA ALA A 308 -21.84 -10.81 -26.84
C ALA A 308 -20.64 -10.08 -26.22
N LEU A 309 -19.46 -10.22 -26.82
CA LEU A 309 -18.24 -9.53 -26.39
C LEU A 309 -18.37 -8.00 -26.54
N ILE A 310 -18.88 -7.54 -27.69
CA ILE A 310 -19.11 -6.10 -27.95
C ILE A 310 -20.13 -5.52 -26.96
N LYS A 311 -21.20 -6.27 -26.63
CA LYS A 311 -22.17 -5.84 -25.61
C LYS A 311 -21.53 -5.73 -24.23
N ALA A 312 -20.69 -6.68 -23.83
CA ALA A 312 -19.98 -6.64 -22.56
C ALA A 312 -18.94 -5.50 -22.50
N GLU A 313 -18.24 -5.22 -23.60
CA GLU A 313 -17.27 -4.12 -23.69
C GLU A 313 -17.92 -2.74 -23.54
N LYS A 314 -19.14 -2.58 -24.08
CA LYS A 314 -19.93 -1.35 -23.97
C LYS A 314 -20.66 -1.19 -22.64
N PHE A 315 -20.68 -2.24 -21.80
CA PHE A 315 -21.35 -2.19 -20.51
C PHE A 315 -20.60 -1.27 -19.53
N GLN A 316 -21.37 -0.37 -18.89
CA GLN A 316 -20.86 0.57 -17.91
C GLN A 316 -21.80 0.57 -16.69
N PRO A 317 -21.41 -0.12 -15.61
CA PRO A 317 -22.18 -0.16 -14.38
C PRO A 317 -21.99 1.14 -13.58
N ASP A 318 -22.76 1.29 -12.51
CA ASP A 318 -22.55 2.34 -11.53
C ASP A 318 -21.25 2.07 -10.75
N LEU A 319 -20.25 2.94 -10.93
CA LEU A 319 -18.91 2.77 -10.39
C LEU A 319 -18.60 3.83 -9.35
N SER A 320 -17.74 3.49 -8.40
CA SER A 320 -17.25 4.47 -7.43
C SER A 320 -16.42 5.55 -8.11
N THR A 321 -16.71 6.81 -7.77
CA THR A 321 -15.87 7.94 -8.16
C THR A 321 -14.54 7.88 -7.41
N ILE A 322 -13.51 8.52 -7.96
CA ILE A 322 -12.19 8.59 -7.32
C ILE A 322 -12.33 9.38 -6.02
N GLY A 323 -12.35 8.65 -4.90
CA GLY A 323 -12.26 9.24 -3.57
C GLY A 323 -10.98 10.06 -3.42
N ARG A 324 -11.10 11.33 -3.04
CA ARG A 324 -9.96 12.24 -2.81
C ARG A 324 -9.23 11.81 -1.54
N PHE A 325 -7.90 11.83 -1.54
CA PHE A 325 -7.18 11.63 -0.28
C PHE A 325 -7.48 12.80 0.67
N ARG A 326 -7.80 12.49 1.93
CA ARG A 326 -8.03 13.49 2.96
C ARG A 326 -6.69 14.04 3.43
N THR A 327 -6.53 15.34 3.24
CA THR A 327 -5.46 16.12 3.84
C THR A 327 -5.70 16.23 5.34
N LEU A 328 -4.63 16.17 6.14
CA LEU A 328 -4.72 16.44 7.57
C LEU A 328 -4.86 17.95 7.82
N PRO A 329 -5.66 18.37 8.82
CA PRO A 329 -5.66 19.77 9.25
C PRO A 329 -4.23 20.24 9.56
N SER A 330 -3.85 21.42 9.05
CA SER A 330 -2.49 21.95 9.20
C SER A 330 -2.10 22.12 10.65
N GLU A 331 -3.03 22.56 11.51
CA GLU A 331 -2.85 22.70 12.96
C GLU A 331 -2.40 21.38 13.61
N ILE A 332 -3.02 20.26 13.23
CA ILE A 332 -2.67 18.93 13.75
C ILE A 332 -1.25 18.56 13.33
N VAL A 333 -0.88 18.83 12.07
CA VAL A 333 0.46 18.53 11.56
C VAL A 333 1.53 19.39 12.23
N PHE A 334 1.30 20.70 12.37
CA PHE A 334 2.25 21.61 13.01
C PHE A 334 2.40 21.33 14.51
N THR A 335 1.29 21.06 15.21
CA THR A 335 1.32 20.65 16.63
C THR A 335 2.10 19.35 16.80
N GLY A 336 1.85 18.37 15.93
CA GLY A 336 2.60 17.11 15.96
C GLY A 336 4.10 17.31 15.69
N LEU A 337 4.45 18.11 14.68
CA LEU A 337 5.85 18.44 14.40
C LEU A 337 6.54 19.11 15.61
N ARG A 338 5.86 20.06 16.27
CA ARG A 338 6.36 20.71 17.48
C ARG A 338 6.62 19.70 18.59
N GLN A 339 5.62 18.89 18.94
CA GLN A 339 5.71 17.85 19.96
C GLN A 339 6.84 16.84 19.68
N ALA A 340 7.01 16.45 18.42
CA ALA A 340 8.08 15.53 18.01
C ALA A 340 9.47 16.11 18.23
N ILE A 341 9.66 17.40 17.90
CA ILE A 341 10.92 18.12 18.10
C ILE A 341 11.19 18.34 19.59
N GLU A 342 10.20 18.83 20.35
CA GLU A 342 10.30 19.04 21.81
C GLU A 342 10.70 17.73 22.51
N PHE A 343 10.00 16.63 22.21
CA PHE A 343 10.31 15.32 22.80
C PHE A 343 11.72 14.81 22.46
N HIS A 344 12.21 15.12 21.25
CA HIS A 344 13.57 14.80 20.88
C HIS A 344 14.60 15.58 21.71
N LEU A 345 14.40 16.89 21.85
CA LEU A 345 15.28 17.76 22.63
C LEU A 345 15.30 17.38 24.11
N ASP A 346 14.13 17.06 24.67
CA ASP A 346 13.99 16.77 26.10
C ASP A 346 14.46 15.37 26.48
N HIS A 347 14.16 14.36 25.65
CA HIS A 347 14.25 12.95 26.01
C HIS A 347 15.03 12.06 25.04
N GLY A 348 15.23 12.46 23.77
CA GLY A 348 15.74 11.57 22.72
C GLY A 348 17.11 10.94 23.02
N GLN A 349 18.07 11.73 23.51
CA GLN A 349 19.39 11.20 23.88
C GLN A 349 19.34 10.27 25.09
N GLU A 350 18.52 10.60 26.10
CA GLU A 350 18.44 9.82 27.34
C GLU A 350 17.75 8.47 27.12
N LEU A 351 16.68 8.43 26.31
CA LEU A 351 16.00 7.18 25.94
C LEU A 351 16.96 6.22 25.21
N THR A 352 17.69 6.71 24.21
CA THR A 352 18.63 5.87 23.44
C THR A 352 19.81 5.39 24.29
N ARG A 353 20.32 6.23 25.20
CA ARG A 353 21.37 5.83 26.16
C ARG A 353 20.88 4.79 27.16
N ALA A 354 19.67 4.96 27.70
CA ALA A 354 19.07 4.00 28.62
C ALA A 354 18.91 2.62 27.99
N PHE A 355 18.45 2.57 26.73
CA PHE A 355 18.41 1.31 25.99
C PHE A 355 19.79 0.69 25.82
N CYS A 356 20.81 1.49 25.49
CA CYS A 356 22.18 0.98 25.37
C CYS A 356 22.73 0.44 26.71
N ARG A 357 22.38 1.06 27.85
CA ARG A 357 22.74 0.56 29.20
C ARG A 357 22.11 -0.80 29.48
N ILE A 358 20.81 -0.94 29.21
CA ILE A 358 20.09 -2.22 29.34
C ILE A 358 20.69 -3.29 28.43
N ALA A 359 20.93 -2.96 27.16
CA ALA A 359 21.54 -3.86 26.19
C ALA A 359 22.93 -4.33 26.63
N LEU A 360 23.76 -3.43 27.16
CA LEU A 360 25.08 -3.75 27.70
C LEU A 360 24.99 -4.72 28.88
N GLU A 361 24.08 -4.47 29.82
CA GLU A 361 23.91 -5.32 31.00
C GLU A 361 23.42 -6.73 30.61
N CYS A 362 22.45 -6.81 29.70
CA CYS A 362 21.98 -8.08 29.15
C CYS A 362 23.10 -8.87 28.47
N ARG A 363 24.00 -8.19 27.74
CA ARG A 363 25.16 -8.83 27.09
C ARG A 363 26.19 -9.33 28.08
N LYS A 364 26.49 -8.56 29.13
CA LYS A 364 27.39 -8.98 30.20
C LYS A 364 26.90 -10.25 30.89
N ARG A 365 25.59 -10.33 31.16
CA ARG A 365 24.95 -11.47 31.84
C ARG A 365 24.53 -12.61 30.90
N LYS A 366 24.60 -12.42 29.58
CA LYS A 366 24.08 -13.35 28.56
C LYS A 366 22.60 -13.70 28.74
N VAL A 367 21.80 -12.74 29.20
CA VAL A 367 20.35 -12.89 29.39
C VAL A 367 19.57 -12.09 28.35
N SER A 368 18.31 -12.47 28.15
CA SER A 368 17.36 -11.65 27.39
C SER A 368 16.91 -10.44 28.22
N PRO A 369 16.63 -9.28 27.60
CA PRO A 369 16.02 -8.14 28.29
C PRO A 369 14.77 -8.49 29.10
N SER A 370 13.97 -9.46 28.64
CA SER A 370 12.78 -9.96 29.37
C SER A 370 13.08 -10.55 30.75
N ALA A 371 14.34 -10.92 31.03
CA ALA A 371 14.75 -11.46 32.33
C ALA A 371 15.01 -10.37 33.38
N LEU A 372 15.10 -9.09 32.99
CA LEU A 372 15.35 -8.00 33.92
C LEU A 372 14.11 -7.70 34.76
N THR A 373 14.31 -7.52 36.06
CA THR A 373 13.27 -7.11 37.00
C THR A 373 12.93 -5.62 36.84
N ALA A 374 11.74 -5.20 37.25
CA ALA A 374 11.34 -3.78 37.24
C ALA A 374 12.33 -2.88 38.02
N SER A 375 12.83 -3.35 39.17
CA SER A 375 13.83 -2.63 39.97
C SER A 375 15.15 -2.44 39.22
N GLU A 376 15.62 -3.47 38.53
CA GLU A 376 16.82 -3.39 37.70
C GLU A 376 16.63 -2.44 36.51
N VAL A 377 15.46 -2.47 35.86
CA VAL A 377 15.14 -1.53 34.79
C VAL A 377 15.20 -0.10 35.30
N GLN A 378 14.54 0.19 36.43
CA GLN A 378 14.52 1.53 37.01
C GLN A 378 15.93 2.06 37.36
N GLN A 379 16.82 1.19 37.84
CA GLN A 379 18.22 1.55 38.08
C GLN A 379 18.98 1.82 36.78
N LEU A 380 18.79 0.98 35.75
CA LEU A 380 19.52 1.05 34.48
C LEU A 380 19.07 2.22 33.58
N VAL A 381 17.80 2.65 33.65
CA VAL A 381 17.31 3.79 32.86
C VAL A 381 17.85 5.12 33.36
N GLY A 382 18.31 5.19 34.61
CA GLY A 382 18.90 6.39 35.22
C GLY A 382 17.86 7.36 35.80
N PRO A 383 18.31 8.34 36.61
CA PRO A 383 17.44 9.13 37.48
C PRO A 383 16.42 9.99 36.71
N LYS A 384 16.82 10.57 35.56
CA LYS A 384 15.93 11.43 34.78
C LYS A 384 14.74 10.66 34.20
N LEU A 385 14.95 9.46 33.66
CA LEU A 385 13.87 8.64 33.11
C LEU A 385 13.05 7.95 34.20
N ALA A 386 13.68 7.55 35.30
CA ALA A 386 12.95 7.04 36.47
C ALA A 386 12.01 8.11 37.04
N ALA A 387 12.47 9.37 37.15
CA ALA A 387 11.64 10.50 37.57
C ALA A 387 10.54 10.86 36.56
N LEU A 388 10.76 10.59 35.27
CA LEU A 388 9.75 10.76 34.22
C LEU A 388 8.59 9.74 34.34
N GLY A 389 8.81 8.61 35.02
CA GLY A 389 7.83 7.54 35.23
C GLY A 389 8.27 6.15 34.77
N VAL A 390 9.45 6.03 34.14
CA VAL A 390 9.91 4.74 33.59
C VAL A 390 10.18 3.73 34.70
N SER A 391 9.34 2.71 34.76
CA SER A 391 9.36 1.68 35.81
C SER A 391 9.51 0.25 35.25
N LYS A 392 9.16 0.02 33.98
CA LYS A 392 9.18 -1.30 33.35
C LYS A 392 9.86 -1.24 31.98
N LEU A 393 10.33 -2.40 31.53
CA LEU A 393 10.96 -2.53 30.21
C LEU A 393 9.94 -2.32 29.08
N CYS A 394 8.77 -2.94 29.21
CA CYS A 394 7.69 -2.96 28.23
C CYS A 394 6.36 -3.06 28.98
N LEU A 395 5.29 -2.43 28.48
CA LEU A 395 3.97 -2.45 29.12
C LEU A 395 3.26 -3.80 28.94
N ALA A 396 3.51 -4.49 27.83
CA ALA A 396 2.91 -5.79 27.53
C ALA A 396 3.64 -6.98 28.17
N MET A 397 4.66 -6.74 29.01
CA MET A 397 5.40 -7.78 29.72
C MET A 397 5.53 -7.42 31.20
N ASN A 398 5.13 -8.32 32.10
CA ASN A 398 5.53 -8.22 33.51
C ASN A 398 6.77 -9.11 33.74
N SER A 399 7.78 -8.57 34.42
CA SER A 399 8.93 -9.36 34.87
C SER A 399 8.66 -9.93 36.28
N VAL A 400 8.90 -11.24 36.46
CA VAL A 400 9.09 -12.00 37.74
C VAL A 400 7.79 -12.61 38.33
N ASN A 401 7.61 -13.91 38.70
CA ASN A 401 8.52 -14.94 39.25
C ASN A 401 7.99 -16.42 39.12
N ASN A 402 8.90 -17.40 39.29
CA ASN A 402 8.73 -18.82 39.67
C ASN A 402 7.99 -19.81 38.73
N GLY A 403 8.68 -20.33 37.72
CA GLY A 403 8.50 -21.72 37.23
C GLY A 403 7.15 -22.10 36.59
N ALA A 404 6.14 -21.24 36.64
CA ALA A 404 4.88 -21.38 35.95
C ALA A 404 4.92 -20.55 34.67
N TYR A 405 4.31 -21.07 33.61
CA TYR A 405 4.21 -20.42 32.31
C TYR A 405 3.79 -18.94 32.44
N GLN A 406 4.42 -18.10 31.63
CA GLN A 406 4.26 -16.65 31.55
C GLN A 406 2.78 -16.23 31.44
N SER A 407 2.10 -15.98 32.55
CA SER A 407 0.76 -15.36 32.53
C SER A 407 0.92 -13.84 32.41
N ASN A 408 0.98 -13.34 31.19
CA ASN A 408 1.00 -11.90 30.89
C ASN A 408 -0.44 -11.42 30.66
N ILE A 409 -1.07 -10.84 31.67
CA ILE A 409 -2.39 -10.25 31.50
C ILE A 409 -2.17 -8.90 30.80
N LYS A 410 -2.67 -8.77 29.56
CA LYS A 410 -2.60 -7.56 28.71
C LYS A 410 -3.18 -6.28 29.36
N GLY A 411 -3.72 -6.39 30.58
CA GLY A 411 -4.51 -5.35 31.21
C GLY A 411 -5.75 -5.03 30.37
N THR A 412 -6.50 -4.02 30.78
CA THR A 412 -7.49 -3.42 29.89
C THR A 412 -6.80 -2.48 28.91
N LYS A 413 -7.45 -2.21 27.79
CA LYS A 413 -6.94 -1.29 26.77
C LYS A 413 -6.70 0.10 27.36
N GLU A 414 -7.63 0.56 28.20
CA GLU A 414 -7.58 1.84 28.91
C GLU A 414 -6.33 1.90 29.80
N SER A 415 -6.11 0.88 30.64
CA SER A 415 -4.96 0.82 31.55
C SER A 415 -3.62 0.82 30.81
N TYR A 416 -3.56 0.19 29.63
CA TYR A 416 -2.37 0.20 28.78
C TYR A 416 -2.04 1.60 28.28
N PHE A 417 -3.01 2.33 27.73
CA PHE A 417 -2.77 3.67 27.17
C PHE A 417 -2.59 4.74 28.27
N GLU A 418 -3.22 4.59 29.44
CA GLU A 418 -2.89 5.36 30.63
C GLU A 418 -1.44 5.14 31.05
N SER A 419 -0.98 3.89 31.09
CA SER A 419 0.41 3.55 31.42
C SER A 419 1.42 4.05 30.38
N LEU A 420 1.02 4.08 29.10
CA LEU A 420 1.81 4.67 28.01
C LEU A 420 2.06 6.16 28.27
N ARG A 421 1.00 6.91 28.57
CA ARG A 421 1.08 8.36 28.85
C ARG A 421 1.76 8.66 30.19
N ALA A 422 1.68 7.75 31.15
CA ALA A 422 2.43 7.82 32.40
C ALA A 422 3.92 7.44 32.27
N ASN A 423 4.42 7.21 31.04
CA ASN A 423 5.82 6.89 30.76
C ASN A 423 6.33 5.56 31.36
N ASN A 424 5.44 4.64 31.73
CA ASN A 424 5.82 3.45 32.50
C ASN A 424 6.74 2.48 31.73
N GLY A 425 6.60 2.41 30.39
CA GLY A 425 7.30 1.45 29.53
C GLY A 425 8.40 2.07 28.68
N LEU A 426 9.66 1.65 28.89
CA LEU A 426 10.79 2.18 28.12
C LEU A 426 10.70 1.87 26.62
N TYR A 427 10.31 0.65 26.25
CA TYR A 427 10.28 0.22 24.86
C TYR A 427 9.19 0.95 24.06
N GLU A 428 8.02 1.17 24.66
CA GLU A 428 6.98 2.01 24.10
C GLU A 428 7.46 3.45 23.90
N LEU A 429 8.14 4.05 24.87
CA LEU A 429 8.72 5.40 24.72
C LEU A 429 9.79 5.47 23.62
N LEU A 430 10.59 4.42 23.41
CA LEU A 430 11.48 4.34 22.26
C LEU A 430 10.71 4.20 20.94
N GLY A 431 9.58 3.49 20.94
CA GLY A 431 8.64 3.44 19.82
C GLY A 431 8.08 4.82 19.49
N VAL A 432 7.61 5.55 20.51
CA VAL A 432 7.13 6.94 20.41
C VAL A 432 8.24 7.85 19.87
N TYR A 433 9.46 7.75 20.41
CA TYR A 433 10.60 8.54 19.95
C TYR A 433 10.92 8.28 18.47
N VAL A 434 10.97 7.01 18.06
CA VAL A 434 11.15 6.66 16.65
C VAL A 434 10.00 7.20 15.80
N GLY A 435 8.76 7.18 16.32
CA GLY A 435 7.60 7.86 15.74
C GLY A 435 7.81 9.37 15.57
N CYS A 436 8.38 10.06 16.56
CA CYS A 436 8.77 11.47 16.45
C CYS A 436 9.75 11.69 15.28
N VAL A 437 10.82 10.88 15.20
CA VAL A 437 11.80 11.00 14.09
C VAL A 437 11.13 10.72 12.74
N GLN A 438 10.25 9.72 12.66
CA GLN A 438 9.50 9.37 11.45
C GLN A 438 8.56 10.50 11.00
N LEU A 439 7.86 11.13 11.94
CA LEU A 439 6.97 12.26 11.68
C LEU A 439 7.77 13.45 11.12
N THR A 440 8.83 13.86 11.83
CA THR A 440 9.67 15.01 11.43
C THR A 440 10.33 14.77 10.07
N VAL A 441 11.00 13.63 9.87
CA VAL A 441 11.62 13.28 8.58
C VAL A 441 10.55 13.09 7.49
N GLY A 442 9.41 12.49 7.84
CA GLY A 442 8.31 12.22 6.91
C GLY A 442 7.67 13.49 6.36
N ILE A 443 7.53 14.52 7.19
CA ILE A 443 7.07 15.86 6.80
C ILE A 443 8.15 16.57 5.98
N LEU A 444 9.36 16.75 6.53
CA LEU A 444 10.38 17.63 5.95
C LEU A 444 11.03 17.08 4.68
N MET A 445 11.13 15.75 4.54
CA MET A 445 11.75 15.12 3.37
C MET A 445 10.74 14.69 2.31
N ALA A 446 9.44 14.70 2.65
CA ALA A 446 8.34 14.39 1.75
C ALA A 446 8.49 13.08 0.98
N ARG A 447 9.17 12.07 1.51
CA ARG A 447 9.45 10.82 0.78
C ARG A 447 8.29 9.84 0.82
N ARG A 448 8.31 8.83 -0.07
CA ARG A 448 7.34 7.72 -0.01
C ARG A 448 7.68 6.83 1.18
N VAL A 449 6.67 6.17 1.73
CA VAL A 449 6.82 5.31 2.92
C VAL A 449 7.87 4.22 2.72
N SER A 450 7.93 3.60 1.53
CA SER A 450 8.92 2.57 1.20
C SER A 450 10.34 3.09 1.07
N GLU A 451 10.52 4.37 0.78
CA GLU A 451 11.84 4.98 0.72
C GLU A 451 12.35 5.26 2.14
N LEU A 452 11.44 5.63 3.06
CA LEU A 452 11.76 5.94 4.45
C LEU A 452 12.01 4.70 5.30
N TYR A 453 11.11 3.70 5.28
CA TYR A 453 11.35 2.49 6.08
C TYR A 453 12.54 1.68 5.58
N GLU A 454 13.02 1.88 4.34
CA GLU A 454 14.23 1.22 3.80
C GLU A 454 15.53 1.98 4.08
N LEU A 455 15.49 3.18 4.69
CA LEU A 455 16.69 3.94 5.03
C LEU A 455 17.65 3.11 5.87
N ASN A 456 18.92 3.06 5.48
CA ASN A 456 19.94 2.28 6.16
C ASN A 456 20.73 3.17 7.13
N ALA A 457 20.82 2.76 8.40
CA ALA A 457 21.56 3.53 9.41
C ALA A 457 23.06 3.68 9.10
N LYS A 458 23.60 2.87 8.19
CA LYS A 458 25.01 2.95 7.76
C LYS A 458 25.29 4.19 6.89
N ASP A 459 24.38 4.54 5.98
CA ASP A 459 24.68 5.42 4.85
C ASP A 459 23.46 6.21 4.33
N CYS A 460 22.50 6.52 5.22
CA CYS A 460 21.35 7.37 4.92
C CYS A 460 21.65 8.87 5.00
N LEU A 461 22.80 9.28 5.55
CA LEU A 461 23.32 10.64 5.49
C LEU A 461 24.64 10.63 4.72
N ASP A 462 24.91 11.70 3.98
CA ASP A 462 26.20 11.92 3.33
C ASP A 462 27.29 12.34 4.33
N GLU A 463 28.50 12.57 3.83
CA GLU A 463 29.65 12.95 4.67
C GLU A 463 29.48 14.33 5.32
N THR A 464 28.77 15.26 4.66
CA THR A 464 28.47 16.58 5.22
C THR A 464 27.32 16.57 6.23
N GLU A 465 26.58 15.45 6.30
CA GLU A 465 25.33 15.29 7.05
C GLU A 465 24.22 16.29 6.64
N GLY A 466 24.40 16.99 5.52
CA GLY A 466 23.43 17.94 4.94
C GLY A 466 22.50 17.32 3.91
N TRP A 467 22.72 16.05 3.53
CA TRP A 467 21.94 15.35 2.52
C TRP A 467 21.43 13.99 3.00
N LEU A 468 20.13 13.74 2.80
CA LEU A 468 19.53 12.42 2.98
C LEU A 468 19.70 11.58 1.71
N LEU A 469 20.35 10.42 1.87
CA LEU A 469 20.55 9.44 0.82
C LEU A 469 19.48 8.35 0.90
N PHE A 470 18.75 8.14 -0.20
CA PHE A 470 17.67 7.14 -0.27
C PHE A 470 17.60 6.46 -1.64
N ARG A 471 16.82 5.38 -1.71
CA ARG A 471 16.55 4.63 -2.94
C ARG A 471 15.19 5.04 -3.49
N ASN A 472 15.16 5.89 -4.51
CA ASN A 472 13.92 6.48 -5.04
C ASN A 472 12.99 5.38 -5.59
N ALA A 473 11.75 5.30 -5.09
CA ALA A 473 10.79 4.31 -5.56
C ALA A 473 10.24 4.71 -6.93
N LYS A 474 9.89 3.72 -7.75
CA LYS A 474 9.45 3.90 -9.14
C LYS A 474 10.50 4.53 -10.08
N SER A 475 11.79 4.44 -9.75
CA SER A 475 12.90 4.95 -10.57
C SER A 475 13.51 3.91 -11.52
N THR A 476 12.89 2.73 -11.63
CA THR A 476 13.49 1.51 -12.22
C THR A 476 13.42 1.42 -13.75
N ARG A 477 13.11 2.51 -14.46
CA ARG A 477 13.08 2.50 -15.92
C ARG A 477 14.51 2.19 -16.44
N HIS A 478 14.65 1.07 -17.15
CA HIS A 478 15.92 0.53 -17.69
C HIS A 478 16.97 0.04 -16.65
N LEU A 479 16.56 -0.35 -15.44
CA LEU A 479 17.49 -0.75 -14.36
C LEU A 479 17.23 -2.13 -13.70
N PHE A 480 16.56 -3.06 -14.39
CA PHE A 480 16.38 -4.47 -13.92
C PHE A 480 16.00 -4.61 -12.44
N GLY A 481 14.94 -3.96 -11.94
CA GLY A 481 14.61 -4.08 -10.51
C GLY A 481 15.23 -3.01 -9.59
N MET A 482 16.34 -2.40 -9.98
CA MET A 482 17.15 -1.57 -9.07
C MET A 482 16.65 -0.13 -8.97
N ARG A 483 16.37 0.32 -7.74
CA ARG A 483 16.02 1.71 -7.45
C ARG A 483 17.27 2.59 -7.53
N ARG A 484 17.18 3.72 -8.24
CA ARG A 484 18.23 4.74 -8.27
C ARG A 484 18.47 5.29 -6.87
N ARG A 485 19.74 5.44 -6.51
CA ARG A 485 20.15 6.14 -5.29
C ARG A 485 20.16 7.64 -5.59
N GLU A 486 19.49 8.40 -4.75
CA GLU A 486 19.37 9.86 -4.88
C GLU A 486 19.63 10.54 -3.53
N ALA A 487 19.96 11.82 -3.59
CA ALA A 487 20.23 12.68 -2.44
C ALA A 487 19.27 13.88 -2.44
N ARG A 488 18.76 14.27 -1.26
CA ARG A 488 17.98 15.51 -1.08
C ARG A 488 18.46 16.27 0.16
N PRO A 489 18.44 17.61 0.15
CA PRO A 489 18.85 18.39 1.30
C PRO A 489 17.93 18.06 2.48
N ILE A 490 18.53 17.94 3.67
CA ILE A 490 17.80 17.65 4.91
C ILE A 490 18.00 18.78 5.90
N GLU A 491 16.91 19.13 6.59
CA GLU A 491 16.96 20.13 7.65
C GLU A 491 17.84 19.68 8.84
N PRO A 492 18.64 20.57 9.44
CA PRO A 492 19.57 20.20 10.51
C PRO A 492 18.92 19.49 11.69
N ILE A 493 17.70 19.89 12.08
CA ILE A 493 16.95 19.24 13.17
C ILE A 493 16.58 17.79 12.82
N ALA A 494 16.16 17.52 11.58
CA ALA A 494 15.87 16.17 11.13
C ALA A 494 17.15 15.33 11.05
N ALA A 495 18.24 15.91 10.57
CA ALA A 495 19.55 15.25 10.56
C ALA A 495 20.03 14.88 11.97
N ASP A 496 19.87 15.76 12.97
CA ASP A 496 20.25 15.46 14.36
C ASP A 496 19.43 14.33 14.99
N MET A 497 18.12 14.31 14.74
CA MET A 497 17.25 13.21 15.15
C MET A 497 17.70 11.87 14.54
N ILE A 498 18.02 11.85 13.24
CA ILE A 498 18.56 10.68 12.54
C ILE A 498 19.90 10.24 13.17
N LYS A 499 20.80 11.19 13.42
CA LYS A 499 22.11 10.93 14.04
C LYS A 499 21.98 10.31 15.42
N THR A 500 20.96 10.68 16.20
CA THR A 500 20.69 10.09 17.51
C THR A 500 20.37 8.59 17.40
N LEU A 501 19.53 8.19 16.42
CA LEU A 501 19.26 6.77 16.14
C LEU A 501 20.49 6.02 15.60
N ILE A 502 21.28 6.65 14.71
CA ILE A 502 22.53 6.08 14.19
C ILE A 502 23.52 5.84 15.34
N ARG A 503 23.66 6.80 16.25
CA ARG A 503 24.55 6.71 17.42
C ARG A 503 24.15 5.54 18.32
N MET A 504 22.85 5.39 18.59
CA MET A 504 22.31 4.23 19.32
C MET A 504 22.75 2.92 18.66
N GLN A 505 22.50 2.74 17.36
CA GLN A 505 22.87 1.50 16.67
C GLN A 505 24.39 1.27 16.62
N LYS A 506 25.20 2.33 16.47
CA LYS A 506 26.67 2.23 16.54
C LYS A 506 27.14 1.71 17.90
N VAL A 507 26.54 2.16 18.99
CA VAL A 507 26.84 1.67 20.35
C VAL A 507 26.41 0.21 20.49
N LEU A 508 25.18 -0.14 20.09
CA LEU A 508 24.67 -1.52 20.14
C LEU A 508 25.54 -2.50 19.36
N ARG A 509 26.06 -2.09 18.19
CA ARG A 509 26.99 -2.89 17.40
C ARG A 509 28.33 -3.06 18.12
N ARG A 510 28.87 -1.98 18.70
CA ARG A 510 30.16 -2.00 19.43
C ARG A 510 30.13 -2.97 20.61
N ILE A 511 29.02 -3.04 21.34
CA ILE A 511 28.84 -3.95 22.48
C ILE A 511 28.41 -5.37 22.07
N GLY A 512 28.30 -5.65 20.76
CA GLY A 512 27.89 -6.95 20.24
C GLY A 512 26.42 -7.31 20.50
N TYR A 513 25.54 -6.33 20.76
CA TYR A 513 24.10 -6.56 20.91
C TYR A 513 23.42 -6.78 19.56
N ILE A 514 23.92 -6.13 18.49
CA ILE A 514 23.51 -6.38 17.10
C ILE A 514 24.73 -6.74 16.24
N PRO A 515 24.57 -7.62 15.23
CA PRO A 515 25.70 -8.04 14.39
C PRO A 515 26.11 -6.97 13.37
N LYS A 516 25.17 -6.13 12.93
CA LYS A 516 25.38 -5.04 11.97
C LYS A 516 24.36 -3.94 12.20
N LEU A 517 24.65 -2.75 11.67
CA LEU A 517 23.65 -1.68 11.58
C LEU A 517 22.48 -2.16 10.72
N GLN A 518 21.27 -1.89 11.19
CA GLN A 518 20.02 -2.26 10.53
C GLN A 518 19.41 -1.04 9.85
N LYS A 519 18.13 -1.10 9.46
CA LYS A 519 17.42 0.09 8.96
C LYS A 519 17.33 1.15 10.06
N LEU A 520 17.26 2.41 9.66
CA LEU A 520 17.31 3.56 10.54
C LEU A 520 16.27 3.48 11.66
N PHE A 521 15.01 3.22 11.28
CA PHE A 521 13.86 3.17 12.19
C PHE A 521 13.65 1.80 12.85
N SER A 522 14.74 1.05 13.10
CA SER A 522 14.67 -0.20 13.85
C SER A 522 14.46 0.09 15.34
N VAL A 523 13.65 -0.73 16.00
CA VAL A 523 13.20 -0.54 17.39
C VAL A 523 13.55 -1.76 18.24
N PRO A 524 13.62 -1.64 19.58
CA PRO A 524 13.72 -2.81 20.45
C PRO A 524 12.64 -3.83 20.15
N ASN A 525 12.93 -5.11 20.38
CA ASN A 525 11.90 -6.12 20.28
C ASN A 525 10.94 -6.01 21.47
N PHE A 526 9.68 -5.67 21.21
CA PHE A 526 8.69 -5.43 22.26
C PHE A 526 8.29 -6.70 23.03
N LYS A 527 8.72 -7.90 22.56
CA LYS A 527 8.62 -9.17 23.30
C LYS A 527 9.86 -9.47 24.15
N GLY A 528 10.70 -8.45 24.40
CA GLY A 528 11.89 -8.57 25.25
C GLY A 528 13.04 -9.39 24.68
N ALA A 529 13.00 -9.79 23.40
CA ALA A 529 14.08 -10.52 22.76
C ALA A 529 15.36 -9.65 22.66
N ALA A 530 16.53 -10.26 22.80
CA ALA A 530 17.84 -9.59 22.74
C ALA A 530 18.26 -9.22 21.30
N LYS A 531 17.39 -8.47 20.59
CA LYS A 531 17.57 -8.03 19.22
C LYS A 531 16.77 -6.76 18.96
N LEU A 532 17.08 -6.11 17.84
CA LEU A 532 16.23 -5.08 17.24
C LEU A 532 15.25 -5.73 16.25
N THR A 533 14.05 -5.17 16.17
CA THR A 533 13.07 -5.43 15.11
C THR A 533 13.33 -4.46 13.97
N ASP A 534 13.69 -5.00 12.80
CA ASP A 534 14.03 -4.20 11.62
C ASP A 534 12.81 -3.45 11.08
N SER A 535 13.04 -2.28 10.46
CA SER A 535 11.95 -1.44 9.98
C SER A 535 11.21 -2.07 8.80
N SER A 536 9.87 -1.98 8.83
CA SER A 536 8.95 -2.44 7.79
C SER A 536 7.76 -1.48 7.71
N ALA A 537 6.92 -1.63 6.69
CA ALA A 537 5.69 -0.82 6.59
C ALA A 537 4.81 -0.93 7.86
N TYR A 538 4.71 -2.13 8.45
CA TYR A 538 3.97 -2.36 9.69
C TYR A 538 4.63 -1.63 10.87
N VAL A 539 5.93 -1.87 11.12
CA VAL A 539 6.65 -1.24 12.25
C VAL A 539 6.67 0.28 12.13
N TYR A 540 6.78 0.79 10.91
CA TYR A 540 6.73 2.22 10.62
C TYR A 540 5.39 2.84 11.04
N ASN A 541 4.28 2.27 10.57
CA ASN A 541 2.95 2.79 10.92
C ASN A 541 2.62 2.60 12.40
N ARG A 542 3.01 1.47 13.01
CA ARG A 542 2.80 1.21 14.43
C ARG A 542 3.48 2.25 15.32
N ASN A 543 4.71 2.68 14.99
CA ASN A 543 5.40 3.70 15.77
C ASN A 543 4.76 5.09 15.62
N LEU A 544 4.24 5.42 14.43
CA LEU A 544 3.41 6.62 14.24
C LEU A 544 2.09 6.52 15.02
N ASP A 545 1.51 5.33 15.10
CA ASP A 545 0.29 5.09 15.89
C ASP A 545 0.55 5.28 17.39
N LEU A 546 1.64 4.71 17.92
CA LEU A 546 2.10 4.94 19.29
C LEU A 546 2.37 6.42 19.59
N TYR A 547 2.99 7.12 18.64
CA TYR A 547 3.20 8.57 18.76
C TYR A 547 1.86 9.31 18.91
N CYS A 548 0.89 9.03 18.05
CA CYS A 548 -0.43 9.65 18.11
C CYS A 548 -1.18 9.34 19.40
N ASP A 549 -1.00 8.12 19.92
CA ASP A 549 -1.64 7.66 21.16
C ASP A 549 -0.99 8.25 22.42
N TYR A 550 0.32 8.47 22.37
CA TYR A 550 1.05 9.13 23.45
C TYR A 550 0.75 10.63 23.53
N PHE A 551 0.71 11.34 22.40
CA PHE A 551 0.43 12.79 22.35
C PHE A 551 -1.05 13.15 22.23
N GLU A 552 -1.92 12.14 22.22
CA GLU A 552 -3.37 12.30 22.16
C GLU A 552 -3.83 13.19 21.01
N THR A 553 -3.42 12.86 19.78
CA THR A 553 -3.86 13.62 18.60
C THR A 553 -5.39 13.72 18.54
N PRO A 554 -5.96 14.86 18.10
CA PRO A 554 -7.39 15.12 18.22
C PRO A 554 -8.28 14.02 17.62
N LEU A 555 -9.43 13.81 18.26
CA LEU A 555 -10.49 12.94 17.76
C LEU A 555 -11.40 13.70 16.80
N THR A 556 -11.92 12.99 15.81
CA THR A 556 -13.03 13.46 14.98
C THR A 556 -14.33 13.48 15.78
N ALA A 557 -15.35 14.15 15.27
CA ALA A 557 -16.71 14.11 15.84
C ALA A 557 -17.31 12.70 15.94
N LYS A 558 -16.73 11.69 15.25
CA LYS A 558 -17.14 10.29 15.28
C LYS A 558 -16.35 9.43 16.29
N GLY A 559 -15.45 10.04 17.07
CA GLY A 559 -14.58 9.32 18.00
C GLY A 559 -13.39 8.61 17.35
N GLU A 560 -13.03 8.98 16.11
CA GLU A 560 -11.87 8.41 15.40
C GLU A 560 -10.63 9.29 15.59
N ARG A 561 -9.44 8.72 15.74
CA ARG A 561 -8.20 9.50 15.92
C ARG A 561 -7.47 9.76 14.60
N HIS A 562 -6.88 10.95 14.48
CA HIS A 562 -6.04 11.33 13.35
C HIS A 562 -4.64 10.70 13.41
N TYR A 563 -4.54 9.42 13.03
CA TYR A 563 -3.24 8.77 12.91
C TYR A 563 -2.47 9.21 11.66
N PHE A 564 -1.25 9.73 11.85
CA PHE A 564 -0.41 10.21 10.75
C PHE A 564 -0.05 9.09 9.77
N ARG A 565 -0.20 9.36 8.47
CA ARG A 565 0.29 8.48 7.40
C ARG A 565 1.25 9.21 6.49
N GLN A 566 2.31 8.51 6.06
CA GLN A 566 3.36 9.11 5.24
C GLN A 566 2.87 9.79 3.97
N HIS A 567 1.84 9.23 3.32
CA HIS A 567 1.30 9.85 2.12
C HIS A 567 0.56 11.18 2.41
N GLN A 568 -0.06 11.33 3.59
CA GLN A 568 -0.64 12.60 4.02
C GLN A 568 0.45 13.62 4.33
N MET A 569 1.54 13.21 5.00
CA MET A 569 2.69 14.08 5.30
C MET A 569 3.40 14.55 4.03
N ARG A 570 3.57 13.66 3.07
CA ARG A 570 4.11 13.99 1.73
C ARG A 570 3.21 14.97 0.98
N ARG A 571 1.88 14.82 1.05
CA ARG A 571 0.92 15.78 0.49
C ARG A 571 1.01 17.12 1.21
N PHE A 572 1.07 17.11 2.54
CA PHE A 572 1.24 18.30 3.35
C PHE A 572 2.50 19.08 2.98
N PHE A 573 3.64 18.42 2.78
CA PHE A 573 4.84 19.09 2.30
C PHE A 573 4.65 19.72 0.92
N ALA A 574 4.03 19.01 -0.03
CA ALA A 574 3.78 19.54 -1.36
C ALA A 574 2.91 20.80 -1.31
N MET A 575 1.88 20.81 -0.46
CA MET A 575 1.07 22.00 -0.20
C MET A 575 1.91 23.10 0.45
N LEU A 576 2.66 22.80 1.52
CA LEU A 576 3.47 23.79 2.22
C LEU A 576 4.49 24.45 1.28
N PHE A 577 5.18 23.64 0.47
CA PHE A 577 6.10 24.13 -0.55
C PHE A 577 5.40 25.05 -1.56
N PHE A 578 4.18 24.70 -1.96
CA PHE A 578 3.35 25.52 -2.84
C PHE A 578 2.84 26.80 -2.18
N TYR A 579 2.52 26.78 -0.88
CA TYR A 579 2.14 27.99 -0.14
C TYR A 579 3.34 28.91 0.10
N CYS A 580 4.56 28.36 0.20
CA CYS A 580 5.79 29.12 0.44
C CYS A 580 6.51 29.55 -0.85
N GLY A 581 6.04 29.17 -2.04
CA GLY A 581 6.69 29.48 -3.31
C GLY A 581 5.70 29.66 -4.46
N SER A 582 6.10 30.35 -5.53
CA SER A 582 5.28 30.52 -6.72
C SER A 582 5.21 29.24 -7.58
N PHE A 583 4.22 29.16 -8.48
CA PHE A 583 4.06 28.06 -9.44
C PHE A 583 5.32 27.83 -10.32
N ALA A 584 6.20 28.83 -10.42
CA ALA A 584 7.47 28.74 -11.15
C ALA A 584 8.47 27.72 -10.56
N LYS A 585 8.21 27.19 -9.36
CA LYS A 585 9.08 26.21 -8.67
C LYS A 585 8.57 24.77 -8.69
N LEU A 586 7.62 24.45 -9.57
CA LEU A 586 7.07 23.10 -9.73
C LEU A 586 8.14 22.05 -10.08
N ASP A 587 9.15 22.41 -10.89
CA ASP A 587 10.28 21.51 -11.20
C ASP A 587 11.12 21.20 -9.96
N THR A 588 11.32 22.20 -9.08
CA THR A 588 11.99 22.02 -7.78
C THR A 588 11.18 21.10 -6.87
N LEU A 589 9.87 21.27 -6.83
CA LEU A 589 8.98 20.38 -6.08
C LEU A 589 9.00 18.95 -6.66
N GLN A 590 8.96 18.82 -7.99
CA GLN A 590 9.08 17.54 -8.69
C GLN A 590 10.40 16.84 -8.33
N TRP A 591 11.50 17.60 -8.38
CA TRP A 591 12.82 17.12 -7.97
C TRP A 591 12.79 16.70 -6.50
N MET A 592 12.34 17.54 -5.57
CA MET A 592 12.28 17.22 -4.14
C MET A 592 11.45 15.96 -3.86
N LEU A 593 10.31 15.82 -4.54
CA LEU A 593 9.43 14.65 -4.48
C LEU A 593 10.00 13.43 -5.22
N GLY A 594 11.02 13.56 -6.06
CA GLY A 594 11.57 12.46 -6.87
C GLY A 594 10.53 11.85 -7.82
N HIS A 595 9.68 12.71 -8.41
CA HIS A 595 8.72 12.31 -9.43
C HIS A 595 9.35 12.36 -10.83
N THR A 596 9.13 11.31 -11.61
CA THR A 596 9.55 11.25 -13.01
C THR A 596 8.56 11.92 -13.96
N ASP A 597 7.30 12.07 -13.56
CA ASP A 597 6.22 12.65 -14.37
C ASP A 597 5.59 13.87 -13.67
N PRO A 598 5.65 15.07 -14.29
CA PRO A 598 5.08 16.31 -13.76
C PRO A 598 3.57 16.24 -13.52
N LYS A 599 2.82 15.44 -14.30
CA LYS A 599 1.35 15.29 -14.15
C LYS A 599 0.97 14.81 -12.75
N HIS A 600 1.80 13.96 -12.15
CA HIS A 600 1.58 13.50 -10.79
C HIS A 600 1.70 14.63 -9.77
N VAL A 601 2.69 15.52 -9.91
CA VAL A 601 2.84 16.69 -9.02
C VAL A 601 1.63 17.61 -9.17
N TYR A 602 1.20 17.89 -10.40
CA TYR A 602 0.07 18.77 -10.65
C TYR A 602 -1.24 18.24 -10.03
N ARG A 603 -1.54 16.95 -10.22
CA ARG A 603 -2.69 16.29 -9.56
C ARG A 603 -2.63 16.38 -8.04
N TYR A 604 -1.44 16.27 -7.44
CA TYR A 604 -1.31 16.41 -5.99
C TYR A 604 -1.75 17.78 -5.50
N ILE A 605 -1.34 18.84 -6.19
CA ILE A 605 -1.61 20.23 -5.79
C ILE A 605 -3.08 20.58 -6.07
N THR A 606 -3.61 20.24 -7.24
CA THR A 606 -5.00 20.58 -7.61
C THR A 606 -6.04 19.83 -6.78
N GLU A 607 -5.73 18.62 -6.29
CA GLU A 607 -6.63 17.88 -5.41
C GLU A 607 -6.70 18.45 -3.99
N SER A 608 -5.66 19.16 -3.53
CA SER A 608 -5.47 19.50 -2.12
C SER A 608 -5.54 21.00 -1.81
N THR A 609 -5.43 21.84 -2.82
CA THR A 609 -5.36 23.30 -2.67
C THR A 609 -6.69 23.93 -3.05
N ASP A 610 -7.09 24.97 -2.32
CA ASP A 610 -8.30 25.74 -2.61
C ASP A 610 -8.21 26.41 -3.99
N GLY A 611 -9.35 26.54 -4.68
CA GLY A 611 -9.42 27.12 -6.01
C GLY A 611 -8.91 28.56 -6.09
N ALA A 612 -9.16 29.38 -5.06
CA ALA A 612 -8.69 30.77 -5.01
C ALA A 612 -7.17 30.84 -4.81
N VAL A 613 -6.61 29.97 -3.96
CA VAL A 613 -5.15 29.88 -3.75
C VAL A 613 -4.45 29.39 -5.01
N LEU A 614 -5.01 28.38 -5.68
CA LEU A 614 -4.51 27.92 -6.97
C LEU A 614 -4.54 29.02 -8.03
N ALA A 615 -5.60 29.83 -8.06
CA ALA A 615 -5.75 30.93 -8.99
C ALA A 615 -4.69 32.03 -8.76
N SER A 616 -4.51 32.49 -7.52
CA SER A 616 -3.47 33.48 -7.19
C SER A 616 -2.07 32.95 -7.50
N ALA A 617 -1.73 31.71 -7.13
CA ALA A 617 -0.43 31.14 -7.44
C ALA A 617 -0.16 31.01 -8.95
N LYS A 618 -1.19 30.65 -9.74
CA LYS A 618 -1.11 30.64 -11.22
C LYS A 618 -0.90 32.04 -11.77
N ALA A 619 -1.65 33.02 -11.29
CA ALA A 619 -1.54 34.42 -11.69
C ALA A 619 -0.15 34.99 -11.37
N GLN A 620 0.37 34.73 -10.16
CA GLN A 620 1.71 35.15 -9.75
C GLN A 620 2.79 34.57 -10.67
N ALA A 621 2.71 33.29 -11.02
CA ALA A 621 3.72 32.68 -11.89
C ALA A 621 3.69 33.23 -13.31
N VAL A 622 2.51 33.56 -13.83
CA VAL A 622 2.40 34.23 -15.12
C VAL A 622 2.90 35.68 -15.01
N ALA A 623 2.56 36.40 -13.95
CA ALA A 623 3.07 37.75 -13.69
C ALA A 623 4.61 37.78 -13.62
N GLU A 624 5.23 36.82 -12.93
CA GLU A 624 6.70 36.68 -12.85
C GLU A 624 7.32 36.44 -14.25
N GLN A 625 6.71 35.58 -15.08
CA GLN A 625 7.18 35.31 -16.44
C GLN A 625 7.05 36.54 -17.35
N LEU A 626 5.93 37.26 -17.26
CA LEU A 626 5.70 38.51 -18.00
C LEU A 626 6.68 39.60 -17.57
N HIS A 627 6.92 39.73 -16.25
CA HIS A 627 7.88 40.69 -15.70
C HIS A 627 9.33 40.39 -16.11
N GLN A 628 9.67 39.11 -16.31
CA GLN A 628 10.98 38.67 -16.81
C GLN A 628 11.11 38.77 -18.35
N GLY A 629 10.06 39.19 -19.07
CA GLY A 629 10.08 39.36 -20.52
C GLY A 629 9.76 38.11 -21.34
N ASN A 630 9.27 37.04 -20.69
CA ASN A 630 8.96 35.76 -21.36
C ASN A 630 7.52 35.77 -21.93
N TYR A 631 7.30 36.53 -23.00
CA TYR A 631 5.97 36.76 -23.57
C TYR A 631 5.43 35.65 -24.49
N GLU A 632 6.31 34.79 -25.00
CA GLU A 632 5.97 33.84 -26.09
C GLU A 632 4.81 32.89 -25.77
N ASN A 633 4.69 32.46 -24.50
CA ASN A 633 3.64 31.53 -24.07
C ASN A 633 2.34 32.24 -23.59
N PHE A 634 2.32 33.58 -23.61
CA PHE A 634 1.24 34.39 -23.03
C PHE A 634 0.74 35.49 -23.98
N MET A 635 0.98 35.39 -25.30
CA MET A 635 0.68 36.46 -26.25
C MET A 635 -0.79 36.93 -26.18
N GLU A 636 -1.74 35.99 -26.15
CA GLU A 636 -3.17 36.30 -26.04
C GLU A 636 -3.51 37.03 -24.73
N LEU A 637 -2.92 36.62 -23.61
CA LEU A 637 -3.08 37.27 -22.33
C LEU A 637 -2.44 38.66 -22.32
N THR A 638 -1.24 38.83 -22.90
CA THR A 638 -0.57 40.14 -22.99
C THR A 638 -1.35 41.13 -23.84
N GLN A 639 -2.00 40.67 -24.91
CA GLN A 639 -2.88 41.50 -25.71
C GLN A 639 -4.11 41.93 -24.92
N LEU A 640 -4.75 41.00 -24.19
CA LEU A 640 -5.91 41.31 -23.35
C LEU A 640 -5.55 42.30 -22.22
N LEU A 641 -4.40 42.11 -21.57
CA LEU A 641 -3.89 43.03 -20.54
C LEU A 641 -3.61 44.42 -21.11
N LYS A 642 -3.04 44.50 -22.33
CA LYS A 642 -2.83 45.76 -23.05
C LYS A 642 -4.14 46.46 -23.37
N GLU A 643 -5.14 45.74 -23.87
CA GLU A 643 -6.44 46.29 -24.25
C GLU A 643 -7.21 46.81 -23.02
N ARG A 644 -7.18 46.08 -21.91
CA ARG A 644 -7.95 46.39 -20.70
C ARG A 644 -7.29 47.39 -19.76
N TYR A 645 -5.97 47.30 -19.60
CA TYR A 645 -5.20 48.09 -18.62
C TYR A 645 -4.15 49.00 -19.26
N GLY A 646 -4.11 49.09 -20.60
CA GLY A 646 -3.30 50.07 -21.34
C GLY A 646 -1.78 49.87 -21.23
N THR A 647 -1.30 48.68 -20.85
CA THR A 647 0.13 48.47 -20.60
C THR A 647 0.80 47.52 -21.58
N GLU A 648 1.96 47.93 -22.11
CA GLU A 648 2.77 47.15 -23.05
C GLU A 648 4.14 46.72 -22.49
N LYS A 649 4.60 47.33 -21.39
CA LYS A 649 5.92 47.09 -20.79
C LYS A 649 5.78 46.45 -19.41
N PHE A 650 5.44 45.16 -19.40
CA PHE A 650 5.23 44.37 -18.18
C PHE A 650 6.47 44.29 -17.27
N THR A 651 7.68 44.47 -17.82
CA THR A 651 8.92 44.59 -17.03
C THR A 651 8.99 45.83 -16.13
N LEU A 652 8.15 46.85 -16.37
CA LEU A 652 8.11 48.10 -15.61
C LEU A 652 6.96 48.15 -14.59
N ILE A 653 6.01 47.23 -14.67
CA ILE A 653 4.93 47.09 -13.68
C ILE A 653 5.43 46.20 -12.53
N SER A 654 5.00 46.48 -11.31
CA SER A 654 5.26 45.58 -10.19
C SER A 654 4.61 44.21 -10.44
N THR A 655 5.28 43.14 -10.04
CA THR A 655 4.74 41.78 -10.17
C THR A 655 3.40 41.62 -9.43
N HIS A 656 3.18 42.38 -8.36
CA HIS A 656 1.93 42.36 -7.59
C HIS A 656 0.75 42.99 -8.35
N ASP A 657 0.95 44.15 -8.99
CA ASP A 657 -0.14 44.77 -9.77
C ASP A 657 -0.52 43.90 -10.99
N LEU A 658 0.47 43.21 -11.58
CA LEU A 658 0.23 42.25 -12.66
C LEU A 658 -0.52 41.01 -12.17
N GLU A 659 -0.15 40.49 -10.99
CA GLU A 659 -0.84 39.38 -10.37
C GLU A 659 -2.32 39.73 -10.14
N ASP A 660 -2.61 40.89 -9.54
CA ASP A 660 -3.98 41.34 -9.26
C ASP A 660 -4.82 41.44 -10.54
N GLN A 661 -4.27 42.03 -11.61
CA GLN A 661 -4.94 42.13 -12.92
C GLN A 661 -5.23 40.76 -13.53
N ILE A 662 -4.30 39.81 -13.42
CA ILE A 662 -4.50 38.44 -13.94
C ILE A 662 -5.52 37.68 -13.11
N VAL A 663 -5.52 37.84 -11.78
CA VAL A 663 -6.52 37.24 -10.88
C VAL A 663 -7.92 37.75 -11.23
N GLU A 664 -8.08 39.05 -11.48
CA GLU A 664 -9.35 39.65 -11.90
C GLU A 664 -9.87 39.02 -13.21
N LEU A 665 -9.01 38.89 -14.23
CA LEU A 665 -9.35 38.24 -15.50
C LEU A 665 -9.75 36.76 -15.34
N MET A 666 -9.12 36.05 -14.40
CA MET A 666 -9.49 34.66 -14.08
C MET A 666 -10.83 34.57 -13.37
N GLN A 667 -11.13 35.46 -12.42
CA GLN A 667 -12.40 35.50 -11.68
C GLN A 667 -13.58 35.82 -12.60
N GLU A 668 -13.39 36.74 -13.54
CA GLU A 668 -14.38 37.09 -14.56
C GLU A 668 -14.55 36.01 -15.64
N GLY A 669 -13.65 35.02 -15.68
CA GLY A 669 -13.69 33.91 -16.64
C GLY A 669 -13.25 34.30 -18.05
N TRP A 670 -12.44 35.36 -18.20
CA TRP A 670 -11.79 35.71 -19.47
C TRP A 670 -10.64 34.78 -19.80
N VAL A 671 -9.89 34.38 -18.76
CA VAL A 671 -8.63 33.64 -18.90
C VAL A 671 -8.69 32.39 -18.03
N GLU A 672 -8.22 31.27 -18.58
CA GLU A 672 -7.90 30.07 -17.83
C GLU A 672 -6.40 29.77 -17.94
N ILE A 673 -5.74 29.67 -16.79
CA ILE A 673 -4.32 29.31 -16.71
C ILE A 673 -4.21 27.85 -16.30
N GLU A 674 -3.63 27.02 -17.15
CA GLU A 674 -3.44 25.58 -16.93
C GLU A 674 -2.07 25.14 -17.46
N PRO A 675 -1.43 24.12 -16.87
CA PRO A 675 -0.24 23.52 -17.44
C PRO A 675 -0.58 22.63 -18.64
N GLU A 676 0.13 22.83 -19.73
CA GLU A 676 0.13 21.95 -20.90
C GLU A 676 1.30 20.97 -20.81
N PHE A 677 1.00 19.67 -20.82
CA PHE A 677 1.99 18.61 -20.69
C PHE A 677 2.37 18.06 -22.06
N PHE A 678 3.68 17.94 -22.31
CA PHE A 678 4.21 17.39 -23.56
C PHE A 678 5.38 16.45 -23.27
N SER A 679 5.75 15.65 -24.26
CA SER A 679 6.87 14.71 -24.18
C SER A 679 7.89 15.05 -25.27
N ASP A 680 9.16 15.18 -24.89
CA ASP A 680 10.29 15.36 -25.79
C ASP A 680 11.35 14.26 -25.58
N HIS A 681 12.48 14.36 -26.29
CA HIS A 681 13.59 13.39 -26.20
C HIS A 681 14.23 13.31 -24.80
N GLU A 682 14.01 14.30 -23.94
CA GLU A 682 14.54 14.37 -22.56
C GLU A 682 13.51 13.89 -21.51
N GLY A 683 12.23 13.74 -21.89
CA GLY A 683 11.18 13.14 -21.06
C GLY A 683 9.86 13.91 -21.09
N ASN A 684 9.04 13.71 -20.05
CA ASN A 684 7.78 14.45 -19.90
C ASN A 684 8.05 15.80 -19.25
N LYS A 685 7.62 16.87 -19.92
CA LYS A 685 7.73 18.26 -19.47
C LYS A 685 6.35 18.92 -19.44
N PHE A 686 6.28 20.13 -18.90
CA PHE A 686 5.08 20.96 -18.99
C PHE A 686 5.46 22.43 -19.17
N LYS A 687 4.51 23.20 -19.70
CA LYS A 687 4.58 24.68 -19.76
C LYS A 687 3.26 25.24 -19.23
N ILE A 688 3.32 26.35 -18.51
CA ILE A 688 2.11 27.06 -18.10
C ILE A 688 1.61 27.84 -19.32
N VAL A 689 0.35 27.68 -19.68
CA VAL A 689 -0.29 28.41 -20.77
C VAL A 689 -1.51 29.15 -20.25
N ALA A 690 -1.77 30.34 -20.80
CA ALA A 690 -2.99 31.09 -20.58
C ALA A 690 -3.89 30.93 -21.81
N ARG A 691 -5.12 30.45 -21.62
CA ARG A 691 -6.11 30.26 -22.68
C ARG A 691 -7.26 31.24 -22.49
N LEU A 692 -7.66 31.93 -23.56
CA LEU A 692 -8.85 32.78 -23.54
C LEU A 692 -10.11 31.90 -23.55
N LYS A 693 -11.01 32.10 -22.58
CA LYS A 693 -12.31 31.43 -22.50
C LYS A 693 -13.44 32.20 -23.19
N ARG A 694 -13.22 33.50 -23.44
CA ARG A 694 -14.14 34.39 -24.16
C ARG A 694 -13.43 34.94 -25.37
N ALA A 695 -14.12 34.99 -26.51
CA ALA A 695 -13.62 35.73 -27.66
C ALA A 695 -13.67 37.24 -27.35
N PRO A 696 -12.67 38.04 -27.79
CA PRO A 696 -12.67 39.50 -27.62
C PRO A 696 -13.90 40.20 -28.23
N GLU A 697 -14.67 39.51 -29.09
CA GLU A 697 -15.88 40.03 -29.73
C GLU A 697 -17.16 39.92 -28.86
N ALA A 698 -17.05 39.47 -27.61
CA ALA A 698 -18.19 39.35 -26.68
C ALA A 698 -18.02 40.16 -25.37
N ALA A 699 -17.59 41.42 -25.51
CA ALA A 699 -17.73 42.47 -24.48
C ALA A 699 -18.77 43.51 -24.91
#